data_AF-A0A3S1ASQ5-F1
#
_entry.id   AF-A0A3S1ASQ5-F1
#
_cell.length_a   1.000
_cell.length_b   1.000
_cell.length_c   1.000
_cell.angle_alpha   90.00
_cell.angle_beta   90.00
_cell.angle_gamma   90.00
#
_symmetry.space_group_name_H-M   'P 1'
#
loop_
_entity.id
_entity.type
_entity.pdbx_description
1 polymer ?
#
loop_
_entity_poly.entity_id
_entity_poly.type
_entity_poly.pdbx_seq_one_letter_code
_entity_poly.pdbx_strand_id
1 'polypeptide(L)'
;MSKKTRRDTEDTARDAKIYAYLLHISGIKNNPQNLNINKLEADIAKIWDQTANRTFVRRVINNLYPGLAKNKMSEQDALPALSLNKLVKILTAIEEYWKKDAKNFRANDSQSIPEFLKDADKLRAIRKYCELSRAERKELKLPVDFDTYVKDNFISDVITENKSNTSDIPSNIPSNIPKYIEKEDNNGKTKIINEAYIDNLIQSVIEQELQLEWENRNNTILEIKEKVKNEIKAIEMQSGLQAVKYMRPIIGNSNANLFDEAFIKKWESCLPNELIERLTKFFVDNVRLSNEFPIYFKYIEVEKVRTLPLYVKTEYNSVGLLNKELWKLDERKSKVVGEGINEFINALGGRHACRVRVHFCLKFDEHNHENLLKKYKDKLDKNFVKELHFFEEVSGASSIISLIRKALNRAVLWDLPSLKKYFPVAQEVYIAPEGKLYGNDTLATVWSASRVRLVELEDVKKLLNLTHHNQETESNLIDFDSYINGSDIFQGDYICFDMVEAIAVSGFYARLKTVREIGVDAQIYLEELCDRIIAQKSLIKGKKRLWSYPFSLRVMESYLQNTILPKNSKNSNEPWSNLAYEAQLHITQGYIEEGLTKAANTLLEELEPHIKYFSHLTRANYYLCKATCEFLSEDERERAISKCENFLDEASKELEERSLKFFRIGEFSQANLSPSFSYWARIYALKARISVFFPLFIQESVNDLIYPISLLEKARISAARDGNSDYYAKATLSQSWCYLMQAYIGKTREGEFEQSNCIEWARRLIDHALLCYSETSQKAYQDYLKDVVFYNNEQDIDRMERFGDIIVPSPPLLHPVFNMTSGHKDNERTNNEETALNKSNMVINIDSFLIKIHCSSTGKVVDLFGQHSSSYFFSCGMLKLCDNYSNASDDEIIERIKEANKFFVCCWAIAEGGAYLNEETNTIERNFKKLPSDNYGVSTIRGLYLHRISEIADLGKVFTVVCKCIISKCQPPTNQNWDDIIGEIFPHEKGVISKIRDEQLEYAKKQKHYNTHLKRHFEHIVEYLRSCESKTFESVQSCRKEILIGTFRRLRGE
;
A
#
# COMPACT_ATOMS: atom_id res chain seq x y z
N MET A 1 -52.00 16.00 -38.94
CA MET A 1 -51.71 14.65 -38.40
C MET A 1 -50.23 14.56 -38.07
N SER A 2 -49.83 14.82 -36.82
CA SER A 2 -48.43 14.66 -36.41
C SER A 2 -48.15 13.17 -36.13
N LYS A 3 -47.15 12.60 -36.79
CA LYS A 3 -46.65 11.25 -36.53
C LYS A 3 -46.23 11.16 -35.05
N LYS A 4 -46.91 10.33 -34.26
CA LYS A 4 -46.44 9.93 -32.92
C LYS A 4 -45.13 9.17 -33.11
N THR A 5 -44.03 9.76 -32.68
CA THR A 5 -42.73 9.10 -32.56
C THR A 5 -42.89 7.87 -31.66
N ARG A 6 -42.36 6.72 -32.11
CA ARG A 6 -42.22 5.51 -31.29
C ARG A 6 -41.38 5.89 -30.06
N ARG A 7 -41.87 5.64 -28.85
CA ARG A 7 -41.07 5.82 -27.62
C ARG A 7 -39.93 4.81 -27.60
N ASP A 8 -38.77 5.23 -27.11
CA ASP A 8 -37.63 4.34 -26.94
C ASP A 8 -37.95 3.20 -25.96
N THR A 9 -37.38 2.02 -26.25
CA THR A 9 -37.58 0.82 -25.44
C THR A 9 -37.08 0.99 -24.01
N GLU A 10 -36.05 1.83 -23.83
CA GLU A 10 -35.47 2.17 -22.53
C GLU A 10 -36.44 3.02 -21.67
N ASP A 11 -37.09 4.02 -22.28
CA ASP A 11 -38.12 4.84 -21.62
C ASP A 11 -39.30 3.99 -21.12
N THR A 12 -39.73 3.02 -21.92
CA THR A 12 -40.80 2.10 -21.52
C THR A 12 -40.37 1.15 -20.40
N ALA A 13 -39.11 0.72 -20.37
CA ALA A 13 -38.59 -0.13 -19.32
C ALA A 13 -38.39 0.64 -18.00
N ARG A 14 -37.93 1.90 -18.07
CA ARG A 14 -37.81 2.81 -16.92
C ARG A 14 -39.18 3.08 -16.30
N ASP A 15 -40.15 3.50 -17.11
CA ASP A 15 -41.51 3.78 -16.65
C ASP A 15 -42.14 2.54 -15.99
N ALA A 16 -41.92 1.34 -16.55
CA ALA A 16 -42.41 0.08 -15.98
C ALA A 16 -41.81 -0.21 -14.58
N LYS A 17 -40.49 -0.03 -14.41
CA LYS A 17 -39.82 -0.20 -13.11
C LYS A 17 -40.36 0.78 -12.06
N ILE A 18 -40.65 2.02 -12.45
CA ILE A 18 -41.18 3.04 -11.56
C ILE A 18 -42.61 2.72 -11.17
N TYR A 19 -43.47 2.34 -12.13
CA TYR A 19 -44.83 1.93 -11.81
C TYR A 19 -44.88 0.68 -10.92
N ALA A 20 -43.99 -0.29 -11.13
CA ALA A 20 -43.85 -1.45 -10.24
C ALA A 20 -43.45 -1.02 -8.81
N TYR A 21 -42.55 -0.05 -8.69
CA TYR A 21 -42.16 0.51 -7.40
C TYR A 21 -43.29 1.33 -6.74
N LEU A 22 -44.05 2.11 -7.51
CA LEU A 22 -45.22 2.84 -7.00
C LEU A 22 -46.32 1.90 -6.51
N LEU A 23 -46.56 0.78 -7.20
CA LEU A 23 -47.49 -0.26 -6.77
C LEU A 23 -47.04 -0.93 -5.47
N HIS A 24 -45.73 -1.17 -5.33
CA HIS A 24 -45.15 -1.69 -4.10
C HIS A 24 -45.37 -0.72 -2.92
N ILE A 25 -45.08 0.57 -3.10
CA ILE A 25 -45.31 1.59 -2.05
C ILE A 25 -46.81 1.76 -1.75
N SER A 26 -47.68 1.46 -2.70
CA SER A 26 -49.14 1.48 -2.50
C SER A 26 -49.68 0.28 -1.71
N GLY A 27 -48.80 -0.61 -1.19
CA GLY A 27 -49.16 -1.74 -0.33
C GLY A 27 -49.61 -3.01 -1.07
N ILE A 28 -49.40 -3.11 -2.37
CA ILE A 28 -49.85 -4.24 -3.19
C ILE A 28 -48.71 -5.25 -3.33
N LYS A 29 -48.83 -6.43 -2.69
CA LYS A 29 -47.84 -7.51 -2.76
C LYS A 29 -47.84 -8.16 -4.16
N ASN A 30 -46.64 -8.45 -4.69
CA ASN A 30 -46.32 -8.92 -6.05
C ASN A 30 -46.91 -10.29 -6.49
N ASN A 31 -47.96 -10.82 -5.84
CA ASN A 31 -48.56 -12.10 -6.20
C ASN A 31 -50.09 -11.99 -6.47
N PRO A 32 -50.50 -11.60 -7.68
CA PRO A 32 -51.90 -11.34 -8.01
C PRO A 32 -52.62 -12.57 -8.61
N GLN A 33 -52.30 -13.79 -8.19
CA GLN A 33 -52.93 -15.00 -8.77
C GLN A 33 -54.39 -15.21 -8.31
N ASN A 34 -54.85 -14.52 -7.26
CA ASN A 34 -56.21 -14.69 -6.70
C ASN A 34 -57.01 -13.37 -6.52
N LEU A 35 -56.61 -12.27 -7.15
CA LEU A 35 -57.27 -10.96 -6.98
C LEU A 35 -58.23 -10.62 -8.13
N ASN A 36 -59.43 -10.16 -7.79
CA ASN A 36 -60.41 -9.66 -8.77
C ASN A 36 -59.89 -8.33 -9.38
N ILE A 37 -59.56 -8.35 -10.66
CA ILE A 37 -58.91 -7.24 -11.40
C ILE A 37 -59.70 -5.92 -11.25
N ASN A 38 -61.04 -5.99 -11.27
CA ASN A 38 -61.88 -4.80 -11.13
C ASN A 38 -61.78 -4.17 -9.74
N LYS A 39 -61.49 -4.96 -8.70
CA LYS A 39 -61.29 -4.50 -7.34
C LYS A 39 -59.90 -3.87 -7.19
N LEU A 40 -58.86 -4.54 -7.71
CA LEU A 40 -57.48 -4.02 -7.72
C LEU A 40 -57.35 -2.71 -8.50
N GLU A 41 -57.99 -2.59 -9.66
CA GLU A 41 -58.04 -1.35 -10.46
C GLU A 41 -58.74 -0.22 -9.70
N ALA A 42 -59.86 -0.52 -9.03
CA ALA A 42 -60.59 0.46 -8.24
C ALA A 42 -59.79 0.92 -7.01
N ASP A 43 -59.08 0.01 -6.34
CA ASP A 43 -58.25 0.30 -5.17
C ASP A 43 -57.03 1.15 -5.55
N ILE A 44 -56.29 0.79 -6.61
CA ILE A 44 -55.16 1.61 -7.10
C ILE A 44 -55.64 2.97 -7.61
N ALA A 45 -56.75 3.04 -8.34
CA ALA A 45 -57.29 4.30 -8.82
C ALA A 45 -57.75 5.22 -7.67
N LYS A 46 -58.13 4.64 -6.52
CA LYS A 46 -58.46 5.38 -5.31
C LYS A 46 -57.20 5.88 -4.58
N ILE A 47 -56.15 5.04 -4.48
CA ILE A 47 -54.89 5.37 -3.80
C ILE A 47 -54.06 6.41 -4.59
N TRP A 48 -54.04 6.32 -5.92
CA TRP A 48 -53.28 7.24 -6.79
C TRP A 48 -54.07 8.50 -7.19
N ASP A 49 -55.27 8.70 -6.63
CA ASP A 49 -56.23 9.74 -7.02
C ASP A 49 -56.46 9.82 -8.55
N GLN A 50 -56.70 8.65 -9.16
CA GLN A 50 -57.00 8.49 -10.60
C GLN A 50 -58.39 7.90 -10.83
N THR A 51 -59.34 8.13 -9.91
CA THR A 51 -60.71 7.58 -9.98
C THR A 51 -61.47 7.99 -11.26
N ALA A 52 -61.21 9.19 -11.78
CA ALA A 52 -61.74 9.69 -13.05
C ALA A 52 -61.02 9.11 -14.30
N ASN A 53 -59.84 8.50 -14.13
CA ASN A 53 -59.01 7.98 -15.22
C ASN A 53 -58.60 6.52 -14.98
N ARG A 54 -59.58 5.67 -14.70
CA ARG A 54 -59.39 4.22 -14.46
C ARG A 54 -58.69 3.51 -15.63
N THR A 55 -58.88 4.00 -16.85
CA THR A 55 -58.24 3.50 -18.06
C THR A 55 -56.71 3.62 -18.01
N PHE A 56 -56.17 4.65 -17.35
CA PHE A 56 -54.72 4.81 -17.12
C PHE A 56 -54.16 3.71 -16.20
N VAL A 57 -54.82 3.46 -15.07
CA VAL A 57 -54.44 2.43 -14.09
C VAL A 57 -54.54 1.03 -14.71
N ARG A 58 -55.61 0.76 -15.47
CA ARG A 58 -55.79 -0.50 -16.20
C ARG A 58 -54.65 -0.78 -17.18
N ARG A 59 -54.17 0.23 -17.91
CA ARG A 59 -53.02 0.09 -18.83
C ARG A 59 -51.72 -0.22 -18.10
N VAL A 60 -51.47 0.38 -16.94
CA VAL A 60 -50.28 0.10 -16.12
C VAL A 60 -50.31 -1.35 -15.60
N ILE A 61 -51.45 -1.80 -15.07
CA ILE A 61 -51.61 -3.17 -14.55
C ILE A 61 -51.45 -4.22 -15.67
N ASN A 62 -52.09 -4.00 -16.82
CA ASN A 62 -52.04 -4.95 -17.94
C ASN A 62 -50.63 -5.10 -18.55
N ASN A 63 -49.80 -4.05 -18.52
CA ASN A 63 -48.41 -4.11 -19.01
C ASN A 63 -47.45 -4.75 -18.00
N LEU A 64 -47.65 -4.49 -16.69
CA LEU A 64 -46.79 -5.07 -15.65
C LEU A 64 -47.12 -6.55 -15.37
N TYR A 65 -48.38 -6.95 -15.57
CA TYR A 65 -48.86 -8.31 -15.34
C TYR A 65 -49.62 -8.87 -16.57
N PRO A 66 -48.92 -9.22 -17.66
CA PRO A 66 -49.55 -9.63 -18.92
C PRO A 66 -50.40 -10.90 -18.80
N GLY A 67 -50.15 -11.77 -17.81
CA GLY A 67 -50.91 -13.00 -17.57
C GLY A 67 -52.34 -12.80 -17.02
N LEU A 68 -52.72 -11.57 -16.65
CA LEU A 68 -54.06 -11.22 -16.13
C LEU A 68 -55.00 -10.58 -17.17
N ALA A 69 -54.50 -10.28 -18.38
CA ALA A 69 -55.26 -9.60 -19.41
C ALA A 69 -56.23 -10.57 -20.12
N LYS A 70 -57.55 -10.30 -20.08
CA LYS A 70 -58.56 -11.15 -20.74
C LYS A 70 -58.61 -11.00 -22.28
N ASN A 71 -57.95 -10.02 -22.88
CA ASN A 71 -57.99 -9.73 -24.32
C ASN A 71 -56.60 -9.49 -24.93
N LYS A 72 -56.41 -9.85 -26.22
CA LYS A 72 -55.18 -9.59 -27.00
C LYS A 72 -54.81 -8.09 -26.95
N MET A 73 -53.59 -7.78 -26.52
CA MET A 73 -53.08 -6.40 -26.44
C MET A 73 -53.08 -5.74 -27.83
N SER A 74 -53.74 -4.59 -27.94
CA SER A 74 -53.73 -3.76 -29.15
C SER A 74 -52.61 -2.72 -29.08
N GLU A 75 -52.22 -2.08 -30.19
CA GLU A 75 -51.27 -0.94 -30.18
C GLU A 75 -51.74 0.24 -29.29
N GLN A 76 -53.02 0.26 -28.91
CA GLN A 76 -53.62 1.25 -27.99
C GLN A 76 -53.43 0.93 -26.50
N ASP A 77 -52.82 -0.21 -26.16
CA ASP A 77 -52.53 -0.68 -24.79
C ASP A 77 -51.08 -0.43 -24.35
N ALA A 78 -50.35 0.45 -25.04
CA ALA A 78 -48.99 0.82 -24.67
C ALA A 78 -48.89 1.39 -23.24
N LEU A 79 -47.79 1.08 -22.54
CA LEU A 79 -47.51 1.59 -21.20
C LEU A 79 -47.57 3.14 -21.20
N PRO A 80 -48.42 3.75 -20.35
CA PRO A 80 -48.61 5.19 -20.38
C PRO A 80 -47.38 5.93 -19.88
N ALA A 81 -47.00 6.99 -20.60
CA ALA A 81 -45.86 7.82 -20.25
C ALA A 81 -45.99 8.45 -18.85
N LEU A 82 -44.97 8.24 -18.02
CA LEU A 82 -44.86 8.87 -16.73
C LEU A 82 -44.09 10.19 -16.90
N SER A 83 -44.68 11.31 -16.48
CA SER A 83 -43.99 12.61 -16.39
C SER A 83 -43.66 12.92 -14.92
N LEU A 84 -42.65 13.76 -14.65
CA LEU A 84 -42.21 14.09 -13.29
C LEU A 84 -43.37 14.70 -12.49
N ASN A 85 -44.10 15.62 -13.11
CA ASN A 85 -45.30 16.22 -12.52
C ASN A 85 -46.38 15.18 -12.21
N LYS A 86 -46.51 14.12 -13.02
CA LYS A 86 -47.49 13.06 -12.77
C LYS A 86 -47.02 12.08 -11.70
N LEU A 87 -45.72 11.79 -11.62
CA LEU A 87 -45.12 11.04 -10.53
C LEU A 87 -45.30 11.76 -9.19
N VAL A 88 -44.99 13.06 -9.13
CA VAL A 88 -45.18 13.88 -7.92
C VAL A 88 -46.66 13.91 -7.51
N LYS A 89 -47.59 14.05 -8.46
CA LYS A 89 -49.04 13.93 -8.20
C LYS A 89 -49.46 12.57 -7.65
N ILE A 90 -48.90 11.47 -8.17
CA ILE A 90 -49.19 10.12 -7.66
C ILE A 90 -48.60 9.94 -6.26
N LEU A 91 -47.36 10.39 -6.01
CA LEU A 91 -46.71 10.29 -4.69
C LEU A 91 -47.45 11.12 -3.62
N THR A 92 -47.86 12.35 -3.96
CA THR A 92 -48.68 13.20 -3.08
C THR A 92 -50.06 12.62 -2.84
N ALA A 93 -50.71 12.05 -3.87
CA ALA A 93 -51.99 11.36 -3.72
C ALA A 93 -51.89 10.13 -2.81
N ILE A 94 -50.84 9.31 -2.97
CA ILE A 94 -50.58 8.16 -2.09
C ILE A 94 -50.40 8.65 -0.65
N GLU A 95 -49.61 9.72 -0.45
CA GLU A 95 -49.39 10.30 0.88
C GLU A 95 -50.67 10.86 1.51
N GLU A 96 -51.50 11.57 0.74
CA GLU A 96 -52.79 12.08 1.20
C GLU A 96 -53.80 10.97 1.51
N TYR A 97 -53.81 9.91 0.70
CA TYR A 97 -54.65 8.74 0.90
C TYR A 97 -54.35 8.09 2.25
N TRP A 98 -53.07 7.82 2.53
CA TRP A 98 -52.63 7.25 3.81
C TRP A 98 -52.85 8.22 4.98
N LYS A 99 -52.69 9.54 4.79
CA LYS A 99 -53.05 10.55 5.81
C LYS A 99 -54.55 10.56 6.14
N LYS A 100 -55.42 10.34 5.16
CA LYS A 100 -56.89 10.26 5.35
C LYS A 100 -57.30 8.94 6.00
N ASP A 101 -56.74 7.81 5.58
CA ASP A 101 -57.00 6.51 6.20
C ASP A 101 -56.47 6.45 7.64
N ALA A 102 -55.33 7.09 7.95
CA ALA A 102 -54.80 7.20 9.32
C ALA A 102 -55.74 7.96 10.29
N LYS A 103 -56.58 8.88 9.79
CA LYS A 103 -57.62 9.55 10.62
C LYS A 103 -58.82 8.64 10.88
N ASN A 104 -59.17 7.77 9.94
CA ASN A 104 -60.26 6.81 10.09
C ASN A 104 -59.87 5.59 10.96
N PHE A 105 -58.58 5.22 10.98
CA PHE A 105 -58.04 4.12 11.79
C PHE A 105 -57.93 4.44 13.30
N ARG A 106 -57.96 5.71 13.70
CA ARG A 106 -57.95 6.11 15.13
C ARG A 106 -59.24 5.74 15.89
N ALA A 107 -60.24 5.17 15.23
CA ALA A 107 -61.51 4.78 15.86
C ALA A 107 -61.59 3.28 16.26
N ASN A 108 -60.70 2.41 15.75
CA ASN A 108 -60.75 0.97 16.04
C ASN A 108 -59.32 0.45 16.33
N ASP A 109 -59.01 0.26 17.61
CA ASP A 109 -57.75 -0.34 18.08
C ASP A 109 -57.67 -1.82 17.69
N SER A 110 -56.56 -2.23 17.02
CA SER A 110 -55.91 -3.57 17.06
C SER A 110 -55.20 -4.03 15.75
N GLN A 111 -54.96 -3.18 14.76
CA GLN A 111 -54.12 -3.54 13.60
C GLN A 111 -53.09 -2.46 13.26
N SER A 112 -51.86 -2.89 12.95
CA SER A 112 -50.70 -2.03 12.68
C SER A 112 -50.95 -1.12 11.47
N ILE A 113 -50.57 0.15 11.63
CA ILE A 113 -50.73 1.23 10.66
C ILE A 113 -49.81 0.95 9.45
N PRO A 114 -50.29 0.98 8.20
CA PRO A 114 -49.43 0.94 7.02
C PRO A 114 -48.61 2.25 6.89
N GLU A 115 -47.33 2.09 6.52
CA GLU A 115 -46.27 3.12 6.46
C GLU A 115 -46.68 4.45 5.79
N PHE A 116 -46.28 5.57 6.41
CA PHE A 116 -46.20 6.85 5.71
C PHE A 116 -45.10 6.81 4.64
N LEU A 117 -45.34 7.47 3.51
CA LEU A 117 -44.42 7.53 2.39
C LEU A 117 -43.16 8.36 2.79
N LYS A 118 -42.03 7.70 3.07
CA LYS A 118 -40.79 8.33 3.61
C LYS A 118 -40.13 9.26 2.59
N ASP A 119 -39.41 10.29 3.05
CA ASP A 119 -38.64 11.17 2.17
C ASP A 119 -37.57 10.40 1.36
N ALA A 120 -37.02 9.33 1.93
CA ALA A 120 -36.14 8.40 1.24
C ALA A 120 -36.86 7.63 0.11
N ASP A 121 -38.14 7.29 0.25
CA ASP A 121 -38.94 6.62 -0.79
C ASP A 121 -39.37 7.59 -1.89
N LYS A 122 -39.66 8.85 -1.54
CA LYS A 122 -39.86 9.96 -2.50
C LYS A 122 -38.58 10.21 -3.30
N LEU A 123 -37.44 10.35 -2.60
CA LEU A 123 -36.13 10.50 -3.23
C LEU A 123 -35.76 9.29 -4.07
N ARG A 124 -36.07 8.07 -3.64
CA ARG A 124 -35.81 6.84 -4.41
C ARG A 124 -36.74 6.70 -5.62
N ALA A 125 -38.00 7.12 -5.53
CA ALA A 125 -38.94 7.18 -6.66
C ALA A 125 -38.52 8.25 -7.66
N ILE A 126 -38.10 9.42 -7.18
CA ILE A 126 -37.57 10.52 -8.00
C ILE A 126 -36.22 10.14 -8.61
N ARG A 127 -35.32 9.46 -7.90
CA ARG A 127 -34.05 8.93 -8.43
C ARG A 127 -34.28 7.86 -9.51
N LYS A 128 -35.23 6.95 -9.30
CA LYS A 128 -35.64 5.94 -10.31
C LYS A 128 -36.30 6.58 -11.54
N TYR A 129 -36.98 7.70 -11.36
CA TYR A 129 -37.59 8.48 -12.44
C TYR A 129 -36.60 9.36 -13.20
N CYS A 130 -35.73 10.03 -12.45
CA CYS A 130 -34.59 10.80 -12.94
C CYS A 130 -33.35 9.92 -13.09
N GLU A 131 -33.49 8.68 -13.60
CA GLU A 131 -32.38 7.93 -14.21
C GLU A 131 -31.89 8.69 -15.48
N LEU A 132 -31.60 9.97 -15.33
CA LEU A 132 -30.93 10.82 -16.30
C LEU A 132 -29.51 10.31 -16.33
N SER A 133 -29.12 9.78 -17.48
CA SER A 133 -27.74 9.54 -17.81
C SER A 133 -26.93 10.82 -17.55
N ARG A 134 -25.63 10.67 -17.30
CA ARG A 134 -24.73 11.82 -17.11
C ARG A 134 -24.75 12.77 -18.33
N ALA A 135 -25.03 12.23 -19.52
CA ALA A 135 -25.21 13.02 -20.74
C ALA A 135 -26.44 13.92 -20.64
N GLU A 136 -27.58 13.39 -20.19
CA GLU A 136 -28.81 14.17 -20.03
C GLU A 136 -28.71 15.18 -18.87
N ARG A 137 -28.03 14.84 -17.76
CA ARG A 137 -27.77 15.81 -16.67
C ARG A 137 -26.93 17.01 -17.16
N LYS A 138 -25.96 16.75 -18.04
CA LYS A 138 -25.13 17.80 -18.68
C LYS A 138 -25.93 18.63 -19.69
N GLU A 139 -26.74 17.99 -20.53
CA GLU A 139 -27.62 18.69 -21.48
C GLU A 139 -28.63 19.61 -20.76
N LEU A 140 -29.14 19.16 -19.61
CA LEU A 140 -30.10 19.90 -18.80
C LEU A 140 -29.45 20.92 -17.84
N LYS A 141 -28.12 21.05 -17.83
CA LYS A 141 -27.35 21.96 -16.95
C LYS A 141 -27.72 21.83 -15.46
N LEU A 142 -28.00 20.61 -14.99
CA LEU A 142 -28.31 20.39 -13.57
C LEU A 142 -27.05 20.58 -12.71
N PRO A 143 -27.16 21.18 -11.50
CA PRO A 143 -26.01 21.46 -10.65
C PRO A 143 -25.39 20.18 -10.06
N VAL A 144 -24.14 20.33 -9.60
CA VAL A 144 -23.22 19.25 -9.20
C VAL A 144 -23.72 18.42 -8.02
N ASP A 145 -24.49 19.05 -7.13
CA ASP A 145 -25.07 18.42 -5.94
C ASP A 145 -26.56 18.17 -6.17
N PHE A 146 -26.88 17.12 -6.95
CA PHE A 146 -28.25 16.78 -7.32
C PHE A 146 -29.13 16.53 -6.08
N ASP A 147 -28.55 15.99 -5.00
CA ASP A 147 -29.27 15.77 -3.74
C ASP A 147 -29.66 17.10 -3.08
N THR A 148 -28.75 18.08 -3.06
CA THR A 148 -29.02 19.42 -2.53
C THR A 148 -29.99 20.18 -3.45
N TYR A 149 -29.83 20.09 -4.77
CA TYR A 149 -30.75 20.68 -5.74
C TYR A 149 -32.16 20.08 -5.72
N VAL A 150 -32.30 18.76 -5.54
CA VAL A 150 -33.60 18.09 -5.41
C VAL A 150 -34.26 18.43 -4.08
N LYS A 151 -33.48 18.48 -2.98
CA LYS A 151 -33.99 18.96 -1.69
C LYS A 151 -34.46 20.41 -1.77
N ASP A 152 -33.69 21.27 -2.43
CA ASP A 152 -33.92 22.71 -2.47
C ASP A 152 -34.97 23.15 -3.50
N ASN A 153 -35.23 22.37 -4.55
CA ASN A 153 -36.19 22.75 -5.61
C ASN A 153 -37.39 21.80 -5.79
N PHE A 154 -37.33 20.55 -5.33
CA PHE A 154 -38.43 19.59 -5.51
C PHE A 154 -39.08 19.16 -4.20
N ILE A 155 -38.31 19.06 -3.10
CA ILE A 155 -38.85 18.75 -1.77
C ILE A 155 -39.32 20.02 -1.06
N SER A 156 -38.62 21.14 -1.27
CA SER A 156 -39.06 22.46 -0.79
C SER A 156 -40.43 22.85 -1.37
N ASP A 157 -40.70 22.54 -2.63
CA ASP A 157 -41.97 22.86 -3.32
C ASP A 157 -43.15 21.99 -2.84
N VAL A 158 -42.89 20.80 -2.29
CA VAL A 158 -43.90 19.97 -1.59
C VAL A 158 -44.21 20.54 -0.19
N ILE A 159 -43.39 21.46 0.31
CA ILE A 159 -43.54 22.13 1.61
C ILE A 159 -44.04 23.59 1.46
N THR A 160 -44.02 24.18 0.26
CA THR A 160 -44.52 25.54 0.03
C THR A 160 -46.02 25.60 -0.25
N GLU A 161 -46.82 25.32 0.77
CA GLU A 161 -47.95 26.20 1.10
C GLU A 161 -47.80 26.87 2.47
N ASN A 162 -46.75 26.58 3.24
CA ASN A 162 -46.49 27.22 4.54
C ASN A 162 -45.05 27.76 4.65
N LYS A 163 -44.64 28.64 3.73
CA LYS A 163 -43.45 29.49 3.93
C LYS A 163 -43.82 30.95 3.79
N SER A 164 -44.29 31.53 4.90
CA SER A 164 -43.88 32.89 5.23
C SER A 164 -42.91 32.78 6.41
N ASN A 165 -41.77 33.44 6.25
CA ASN A 165 -40.64 33.57 7.17
C ASN A 165 -39.57 32.48 7.10
N THR A 166 -38.45 32.92 6.54
CA THR A 166 -37.08 32.40 6.69
C THR A 166 -36.68 32.29 8.16
N SER A 167 -35.83 31.30 8.44
CA SER A 167 -35.40 30.74 9.73
C SER A 167 -36.46 29.84 10.38
N ASP A 168 -36.39 28.53 10.11
CA ASP A 168 -36.66 27.48 11.09
C ASP A 168 -36.54 26.10 10.43
N ILE A 169 -35.70 25.26 11.04
CA ILE A 169 -35.73 23.79 10.96
C ILE A 169 -37.15 23.36 11.37
N PRO A 170 -37.78 22.31 10.80
CA PRO A 170 -39.14 21.92 11.19
C PRO A 170 -39.17 21.52 12.68
N SER A 171 -39.60 22.45 13.51
CA SER A 171 -39.88 22.33 14.93
C SER A 171 -41.18 21.54 15.14
N ASN A 172 -41.15 20.23 14.88
CA ASN A 172 -42.15 19.31 15.43
C ASN A 172 -41.45 18.32 16.38
N ILE A 173 -40.74 18.88 17.36
CA ILE A 173 -40.61 18.29 18.70
C ILE A 173 -41.83 18.81 19.47
N PRO A 174 -42.53 18.00 20.29
CA PRO A 174 -43.58 18.53 21.15
C PRO A 174 -43.01 19.70 21.95
N SER A 175 -43.54 20.90 21.72
CA SER A 175 -43.22 22.16 22.40
C SER A 175 -43.53 22.17 23.91
N ASN A 176 -43.76 20.99 24.50
CA ASN A 176 -44.13 20.77 25.89
C ASN A 176 -43.04 20.09 26.72
N ILE A 177 -41.80 19.97 26.23
CA ILE A 177 -40.68 19.54 27.07
C ILE A 177 -40.04 20.82 27.65
N PRO A 178 -40.29 21.18 28.92
CA PRO A 178 -39.68 22.37 29.51
C PRO A 178 -38.15 22.22 29.49
N LYS A 179 -37.48 23.16 28.81
CA LYS A 179 -36.02 23.19 28.62
C LYS A 179 -35.27 23.15 29.96
N TYR A 180 -35.87 23.71 31.01
CA TYR A 180 -35.31 23.81 32.35
C TYR A 180 -36.45 23.76 33.38
N ILE A 181 -36.41 22.81 34.32
CA ILE A 181 -37.16 22.90 35.57
C ILE A 181 -36.12 22.88 36.68
N GLU A 182 -35.87 24.02 37.32
CA GLU A 182 -35.37 24.04 38.68
C GLU A 182 -36.47 23.46 39.58
N LYS A 183 -36.18 22.33 40.23
CA LYS A 183 -36.81 22.02 41.51
C LYS A 183 -35.69 21.90 42.53
N GLU A 184 -35.78 22.74 43.56
CA GLU A 184 -35.10 22.53 44.82
C GLU A 184 -35.51 21.15 45.35
N ASP A 185 -34.62 20.16 45.22
CA ASP A 185 -34.65 19.00 46.09
C ASP A 185 -33.72 19.30 47.28
N ASN A 186 -34.23 19.09 48.48
CA ASN A 186 -33.62 19.37 49.80
C ASN A 186 -32.26 18.69 50.09
N ASN A 187 -31.57 18.11 49.09
CA ASN A 187 -30.38 17.27 49.25
C ASN A 187 -29.17 17.71 48.42
N GLY A 188 -28.99 19.02 48.16
CA GLY A 188 -27.67 19.57 47.81
C GLY A 188 -26.98 18.99 46.56
N LYS A 189 -27.72 18.58 45.53
CA LYS A 189 -27.15 18.18 44.22
C LYS A 189 -27.63 19.12 43.12
N THR A 190 -26.74 19.99 42.64
CA THR A 190 -27.01 20.94 41.54
C THR A 190 -26.87 20.25 40.17
N LYS A 191 -27.99 19.85 39.55
CA LYS A 191 -28.06 19.53 38.12
C LYS A 191 -28.44 20.80 37.34
N ILE A 192 -27.45 21.52 36.78
CA ILE A 192 -27.68 22.75 35.98
C ILE A 192 -28.47 22.48 34.69
N ILE A 193 -28.27 21.31 34.09
CA ILE A 193 -28.89 20.89 32.82
C ILE A 193 -29.64 19.60 33.08
N ASN A 194 -30.89 19.54 32.66
CA ASN A 194 -31.73 18.38 32.90
C ASN A 194 -31.24 17.22 32.01
N GLU A 195 -30.62 16.20 32.62
CA GLU A 195 -30.27 14.97 31.91
C GLU A 195 -31.52 14.37 31.22
N ALA A 196 -32.71 14.54 31.79
CA ALA A 196 -33.96 14.11 31.17
C ALA A 196 -34.30 14.91 29.90
N TYR A 197 -33.86 16.17 29.78
CA TYR A 197 -34.04 16.98 28.57
C TYR A 197 -33.17 16.46 27.42
N ILE A 198 -31.88 16.25 27.67
CA ILE A 198 -30.95 15.68 26.69
C ILE A 198 -31.44 14.27 26.28
N ASP A 199 -31.86 13.47 27.25
CA ASP A 199 -32.45 12.15 27.00
C ASP A 199 -33.65 12.18 26.06
N ASN A 200 -34.57 13.13 26.28
CA ASN A 200 -35.77 13.26 25.46
C ASN A 200 -35.45 13.81 24.07
N LEU A 201 -34.48 14.72 23.95
CA LEU A 201 -34.00 15.22 22.67
C LEU A 201 -33.40 14.07 21.84
N ILE A 202 -32.47 13.31 22.42
CA ILE A 202 -31.87 12.13 21.76
C ILE A 202 -32.95 11.12 21.37
N GLN A 203 -33.87 10.80 22.30
CA GLN A 203 -34.97 9.86 22.05
C GLN A 203 -35.84 10.32 20.88
N SER A 204 -36.19 11.61 20.82
CA SER A 204 -37.03 12.16 19.76
C SER A 204 -36.36 12.04 18.38
N VAL A 205 -35.05 12.27 18.30
CA VAL A 205 -34.30 12.16 17.03
C VAL A 205 -34.15 10.69 16.63
N ILE A 206 -33.85 9.80 17.58
CA ILE A 206 -33.80 8.35 17.34
C ILE A 206 -35.15 7.85 16.83
N GLU A 207 -36.27 8.26 17.44
CA GLU A 207 -37.61 7.84 17.04
C GLU A 207 -38.07 8.41 15.70
N GLN A 208 -37.58 9.59 15.32
CA GLN A 208 -37.77 10.16 13.99
C GLN A 208 -37.00 9.38 12.92
N GLU A 209 -35.75 8.99 13.22
CA GLU A 209 -34.87 8.34 12.24
C GLU A 209 -35.10 6.82 12.16
N LEU A 210 -35.29 6.09 13.27
CA LEU A 210 -35.31 4.61 13.36
C LEU A 210 -36.72 3.99 13.31
N GLN A 211 -37.60 4.45 12.43
CA GLN A 211 -38.97 3.91 12.27
C GLN A 211 -39.04 2.57 11.49
N LEU A 212 -38.19 1.59 11.82
CA LEU A 212 -38.24 0.23 11.27
C LEU A 212 -38.51 -0.82 12.37
N GLU A 213 -39.26 -1.87 12.03
CA GLU A 213 -39.44 -3.07 12.85
C GLU A 213 -38.14 -3.88 12.84
N TRP A 214 -37.31 -3.71 13.87
CA TRP A 214 -36.20 -4.62 14.18
C TRP A 214 -36.60 -5.48 15.37
N GLU A 215 -36.34 -6.77 15.32
CA GLU A 215 -36.62 -7.72 16.42
C GLU A 215 -35.89 -7.34 17.73
N ASN A 216 -34.92 -6.40 17.68
CA ASN A 216 -34.17 -5.85 18.82
C ASN A 216 -34.25 -4.32 18.98
N ARG A 217 -35.25 -3.64 18.42
CA ARG A 217 -35.37 -2.16 18.37
C ARG A 217 -35.10 -1.47 19.72
N ASN A 218 -35.66 -1.98 20.81
CA ASN A 218 -35.49 -1.36 22.13
C ASN A 218 -34.05 -1.45 22.65
N ASN A 219 -33.34 -2.56 22.38
CA ASN A 219 -31.94 -2.73 22.76
C ASN A 219 -31.02 -1.81 21.95
N THR A 220 -31.26 -1.69 20.64
CA THR A 220 -30.50 -0.78 19.76
C THR A 220 -30.74 0.69 20.10
N ILE A 221 -31.99 1.08 20.43
CA ILE A 221 -32.32 2.44 20.88
C ILE A 221 -31.56 2.77 22.17
N LEU A 222 -31.56 1.85 23.15
CA LEU A 222 -30.81 2.02 24.39
C LEU A 222 -29.30 2.14 24.12
N GLU A 223 -28.76 1.30 23.24
CA GLU A 223 -27.34 1.32 22.88
C GLU A 223 -26.93 2.63 22.18
N ILE A 224 -27.73 3.12 21.21
CA ILE A 224 -27.47 4.41 20.54
C ILE A 224 -27.58 5.55 21.55
N LYS A 225 -28.61 5.54 22.39
CA LYS A 225 -28.79 6.55 23.42
C LYS A 225 -27.62 6.59 24.39
N GLU A 226 -27.10 5.43 24.80
CA GLU A 226 -25.92 5.33 25.66
C GLU A 226 -24.66 5.83 24.95
N LYS A 227 -24.45 5.48 23.67
CA LYS A 227 -23.32 5.97 22.87
C LYS A 227 -23.35 7.49 22.71
N VAL A 228 -24.49 8.06 22.36
CA VAL A 228 -24.66 9.52 22.21
C VAL A 228 -24.39 10.23 23.54
N LYS A 229 -24.91 9.70 24.66
CA LYS A 229 -24.63 10.27 26.00
C LYS A 229 -23.16 10.21 26.37
N ASN A 230 -22.50 9.09 26.08
CA ASN A 230 -21.08 8.93 26.37
C ASN A 230 -20.24 9.91 25.55
N GLU A 231 -20.62 10.14 24.29
CA GLU A 231 -19.97 11.14 23.44
C GLU A 231 -20.21 12.58 23.94
N ILE A 232 -21.44 12.91 24.35
CA ILE A 232 -21.74 14.20 24.99
C ILE A 232 -20.87 14.40 26.23
N LYS A 233 -20.76 13.38 27.10
CA LYS A 233 -19.88 13.42 28.29
C LYS A 233 -18.41 13.57 27.92
N ALA A 234 -17.95 12.91 26.86
CA ALA A 234 -16.59 13.06 26.36
C ALA A 234 -16.32 14.50 25.89
N ILE A 235 -17.26 15.09 25.13
CA ILE A 235 -17.20 16.49 24.72
C ILE A 235 -17.22 17.42 25.93
N GLU A 236 -18.09 17.18 26.93
CA GLU A 236 -18.11 17.95 28.18
C GLU A 236 -16.78 17.91 28.93
N MET A 237 -16.14 16.73 28.98
CA MET A 237 -14.86 16.54 29.64
C MET A 237 -13.73 17.26 28.89
N GLN A 238 -13.65 17.07 27.57
CA GLN A 238 -12.58 17.60 26.72
C GLN A 238 -12.70 19.11 26.47
N SER A 239 -13.93 19.66 26.46
CA SER A 239 -14.18 21.11 26.41
C SER A 239 -13.98 21.83 27.74
N GLY A 240 -13.80 21.08 28.84
CA GLY A 240 -13.66 21.63 30.20
C GLY A 240 -14.97 22.00 30.88
N LEU A 241 -16.14 21.84 30.24
CA LEU A 241 -17.45 22.07 30.85
C LEU A 241 -17.67 21.21 32.10
N GLN A 242 -17.14 19.98 32.10
CA GLN A 242 -17.21 19.08 33.26
C GLN A 242 -16.45 19.65 34.46
N ALA A 243 -15.29 20.29 34.26
CA ALA A 243 -14.55 20.94 35.33
C ALA A 243 -15.33 22.12 35.92
N VAL A 244 -16.04 22.87 35.08
CA VAL A 244 -16.92 23.97 35.50
C VAL A 244 -18.09 23.44 36.34
N LYS A 245 -18.71 22.31 35.97
CA LYS A 245 -19.73 21.63 36.81
C LYS A 245 -19.19 21.25 38.19
N TYR A 246 -17.93 20.80 38.29
CA TYR A 246 -17.28 20.47 39.56
C TYR A 246 -16.88 21.69 40.40
N MET A 247 -16.62 22.85 39.78
CA MET A 247 -16.28 24.08 40.50
C MET A 247 -17.51 24.78 41.09
N ARG A 248 -18.72 24.53 40.56
CA ARG A 248 -19.96 25.16 41.03
C ARG A 248 -20.18 25.07 42.55
N PRO A 249 -20.04 23.91 43.23
CA PRO A 249 -20.27 23.81 44.67
C PRO A 249 -19.25 24.59 45.52
N ILE A 250 -18.12 24.97 44.92
CA ILE A 250 -17.02 25.70 45.58
C ILE A 250 -17.25 27.22 45.50
N ILE A 251 -18.06 27.68 44.54
CA ILE A 251 -18.38 29.08 44.33
C ILE A 251 -19.49 29.46 45.31
N GLY A 252 -19.19 30.39 46.23
CA GLY A 252 -20.16 30.85 47.22
C GLY A 252 -21.43 31.43 46.61
N ASN A 253 -22.55 31.32 47.35
CA ASN A 253 -23.90 31.69 46.90
C ASN A 253 -24.05 33.10 46.32
N SER A 254 -23.18 34.05 46.68
CA SER A 254 -23.22 35.43 46.18
C SER A 254 -22.90 35.57 44.69
N ASN A 255 -22.20 34.60 44.07
CA ASN A 255 -21.82 34.61 42.66
C ASN A 255 -22.46 33.47 41.84
N ALA A 256 -23.37 32.70 42.43
CA ALA A 256 -23.93 31.48 41.81
C ALA A 256 -24.72 31.79 40.53
N ASN A 257 -25.55 32.84 40.53
CA ASN A 257 -26.39 33.19 39.37
C ASN A 257 -25.56 33.66 38.17
N LEU A 258 -24.55 34.50 38.40
CA LEU A 258 -23.62 34.96 37.35
C LEU A 258 -22.81 33.81 36.76
N PHE A 259 -22.42 32.85 37.61
CA PHE A 259 -21.74 31.65 37.17
C PHE A 259 -22.65 30.75 36.33
N ASP A 260 -23.91 30.56 36.74
CA ASP A 260 -24.88 29.75 36.02
C ASP A 260 -25.23 30.35 34.65
N GLU A 261 -25.45 31.67 34.56
CA GLU A 261 -25.66 32.36 33.29
C GLU A 261 -24.44 32.22 32.35
N ALA A 262 -23.24 32.38 32.88
CA ALA A 262 -22.00 32.19 32.12
C ALA A 262 -21.83 30.73 31.68
N PHE A 263 -22.19 29.77 32.54
CA PHE A 263 -22.16 28.34 32.23
C PHE A 263 -23.16 27.97 31.15
N ILE A 264 -24.40 28.47 31.22
CA ILE A 264 -25.44 28.23 30.20
C ILE A 264 -24.99 28.78 28.85
N LYS A 265 -24.47 30.02 28.83
CA LYS A 265 -23.94 30.62 27.60
C LYS A 265 -22.78 29.81 27.01
N LYS A 266 -21.92 29.25 27.88
CA LYS A 266 -20.83 28.36 27.45
C LYS A 266 -21.32 27.00 26.99
N TRP A 267 -22.34 26.44 27.63
CA TRP A 267 -22.99 25.21 27.22
C TRP A 267 -23.62 25.36 25.83
N GLU A 268 -24.45 26.38 25.63
CA GLU A 268 -25.10 26.64 24.34
C GLU A 268 -24.07 26.89 23.22
N SER A 269 -22.89 27.43 23.57
CA SER A 269 -21.79 27.61 22.61
C SER A 269 -20.99 26.34 22.29
N CYS A 270 -21.06 25.31 23.13
CA CYS A 270 -20.26 24.08 23.02
C CYS A 270 -21.09 22.84 22.64
N LEU A 271 -22.34 22.77 23.10
CA LEU A 271 -23.29 21.67 22.88
C LEU A 271 -24.69 22.25 22.55
N PRO A 272 -24.85 22.99 21.44
CA PRO A 272 -26.16 23.45 20.99
C PRO A 272 -27.05 22.26 20.60
N ASN A 273 -28.36 22.45 20.60
CA ASN A 273 -29.32 21.39 20.28
C ASN A 273 -29.10 20.82 18.87
N GLU A 274 -28.78 21.67 17.89
CA GLU A 274 -28.49 21.26 16.51
C GLU A 274 -27.29 20.30 16.45
N LEU A 275 -26.29 20.49 17.33
CA LEU A 275 -25.17 19.59 17.43
C LEU A 275 -25.58 18.24 18.04
N ILE A 276 -26.42 18.24 19.08
CA ILE A 276 -26.92 17.01 19.71
C ILE A 276 -27.80 16.22 18.71
N GLU A 277 -28.63 16.92 17.93
CA GLU A 277 -29.43 16.31 16.87
C GLU A 277 -28.54 15.71 15.77
N ARG A 278 -27.54 16.46 15.31
CA ARG A 278 -26.61 15.99 14.27
C ARG A 278 -25.74 14.83 14.76
N LEU A 279 -25.27 14.88 16.00
CA LEU A 279 -24.59 13.79 16.72
C LEU A 279 -25.45 12.53 16.76
N THR A 280 -26.72 12.69 17.15
CA THR A 280 -27.66 11.57 17.25
C THR A 280 -27.92 10.96 15.88
N LYS A 281 -28.15 11.77 14.83
CA LYS A 281 -28.30 11.30 13.44
C LYS A 281 -27.05 10.56 12.95
N PHE A 282 -25.86 11.08 13.26
CA PHE A 282 -24.60 10.44 12.93
C PHE A 282 -24.48 9.02 13.55
N PHE A 283 -24.80 8.86 14.84
CA PHE A 283 -24.77 7.53 15.47
C PHE A 283 -25.81 6.57 14.88
N VAL A 284 -26.99 7.08 14.52
CA VAL A 284 -28.01 6.26 13.82
C VAL A 284 -27.50 5.80 12.46
N ASP A 285 -26.95 6.70 11.66
CA ASP A 285 -26.38 6.40 10.35
C ASP A 285 -25.20 5.42 10.44
N ASN A 286 -24.35 5.57 11.47
CA ASN A 286 -23.27 4.64 11.72
C ASN A 286 -23.75 3.25 12.14
N VAL A 287 -24.77 3.15 13.00
CA VAL A 287 -25.33 1.83 13.35
C VAL A 287 -25.91 1.14 12.11
N ARG A 288 -26.59 1.89 11.23
CA ARG A 288 -27.05 1.35 9.94
C ARG A 288 -25.90 0.87 9.07
N LEU A 289 -24.88 1.71 8.91
CA LEU A 289 -23.70 1.40 8.11
C LEU A 289 -22.92 0.21 8.68
N SER A 290 -22.75 0.13 10.00
CA SER A 290 -22.02 -0.94 10.69
C SER A 290 -22.77 -2.27 10.72
N ASN A 291 -24.10 -2.25 10.64
CA ASN A 291 -24.90 -3.47 10.49
C ASN A 291 -24.75 -4.09 9.09
N GLU A 292 -24.65 -3.25 8.05
CA GLU A 292 -24.44 -3.71 6.67
C GLU A 292 -22.96 -4.01 6.40
N PHE A 293 -22.05 -3.14 6.87
CA PHE A 293 -20.61 -3.22 6.69
C PHE A 293 -19.93 -3.14 8.07
N PRO A 294 -19.72 -4.28 8.77
CA PRO A 294 -19.17 -4.29 10.12
C PRO A 294 -17.64 -4.09 10.15
N ILE A 295 -17.16 -3.06 9.46
CA ILE A 295 -15.76 -2.65 9.38
C ILE A 295 -15.58 -1.45 10.30
N TYR A 296 -14.65 -1.57 11.24
CA TYR A 296 -14.36 -0.58 12.26
C TYR A 296 -12.93 -0.07 12.11
N PHE A 297 -12.78 1.24 12.25
CA PHE A 297 -11.48 1.90 12.40
C PHE A 297 -10.98 1.71 13.83
N LYS A 298 -9.72 1.29 14.02
CA LYS A 298 -9.13 1.08 15.36
C LYS A 298 -8.25 2.24 15.81
N TYR A 299 -7.13 2.46 15.11
CA TYR A 299 -6.17 3.52 15.42
C TYR A 299 -5.20 3.71 14.25
N ILE A 300 -4.37 4.75 14.34
CA ILE A 300 -3.33 5.11 13.38
C ILE A 300 -1.97 5.06 14.08
N GLU A 301 -0.99 4.42 13.44
CA GLU A 301 0.42 4.57 13.81
C GLU A 301 1.10 5.48 12.80
N VAL A 302 1.81 6.50 13.29
CA VAL A 302 2.64 7.36 12.45
C VAL A 302 4.08 7.25 12.91
N GLU A 303 4.92 6.65 12.06
CA GLU A 303 6.35 6.52 12.28
C GLU A 303 7.08 7.46 11.33
N LYS A 304 7.97 8.31 11.86
CA LYS A 304 8.93 9.03 11.03
C LYS A 304 9.96 8.00 10.55
N VAL A 305 9.91 7.64 9.28
CA VAL A 305 11.00 6.88 8.66
C VAL A 305 12.19 7.82 8.66
N ARG A 306 13.29 7.41 9.32
CA ARG A 306 14.49 8.24 9.47
C ARG A 306 14.78 8.93 8.14
N THR A 307 14.95 10.25 8.16
CA THR A 307 15.40 10.98 6.97
C THR A 307 16.65 10.29 6.48
N LEU A 308 16.59 9.83 5.24
CA LEU A 308 17.78 9.52 4.48
C LEU A 308 18.37 10.91 4.19
N PRO A 309 19.48 11.32 4.83
CA PRO A 309 20.04 12.65 4.64
C PRO A 309 20.32 12.93 3.16
N LEU A 310 19.50 13.82 2.61
CA LEU A 310 19.60 14.37 1.27
C LEU A 310 20.05 15.83 1.40
N TYR A 311 21.24 16.05 1.94
CA TYR A 311 21.82 17.40 1.99
C TYR A 311 23.08 17.47 1.15
N VAL A 312 23.26 18.60 0.49
CA VAL A 312 24.49 18.89 -0.24
C VAL A 312 25.59 19.28 0.76
N LYS A 313 26.84 18.92 0.46
CA LYS A 313 28.02 19.41 1.18
C LYS A 313 28.02 20.95 1.12
N THR A 314 28.14 21.57 2.29
CA THR A 314 28.31 23.02 2.46
C THR A 314 29.38 23.26 3.52
N GLU A 315 29.83 24.50 3.68
CA GLU A 315 30.77 24.88 4.76
C GLU A 315 30.23 24.52 6.15
N TYR A 316 28.90 24.55 6.32
CA TYR A 316 28.22 24.22 7.58
C TYR A 316 27.85 22.73 7.71
N ASN A 317 27.72 22.00 6.60
CA ASN A 317 27.40 20.57 6.57
C ASN A 317 28.57 19.77 5.98
N SER A 318 29.48 19.32 6.85
CA SER A 318 30.71 18.61 6.46
C SER A 318 30.46 17.25 5.78
N VAL A 319 29.32 16.60 6.03
CA VAL A 319 29.01 15.24 5.56
C VAL A 319 27.97 15.24 4.42
N GLY A 320 28.12 16.10 3.42
CA GLY A 320 27.17 16.14 2.29
C GLY A 320 27.01 14.79 1.56
N LEU A 321 25.77 14.42 1.21
CA LEU A 321 25.40 13.13 0.60
C LEU A 321 24.76 13.24 -0.79
N LEU A 322 24.62 14.47 -1.30
CA LEU A 322 24.26 14.80 -2.68
C LEU A 322 25.39 15.58 -3.35
N ASN A 323 25.74 15.21 -4.58
CA ASN A 323 26.83 15.82 -5.34
C ASN A 323 26.26 16.87 -6.32
N LYS A 324 26.53 18.16 -6.08
CA LYS A 324 26.01 19.28 -6.90
C LYS A 324 26.46 19.25 -8.36
N GLU A 325 27.66 18.75 -8.64
CA GLU A 325 28.21 18.73 -10.01
C GLU A 325 27.47 17.74 -10.92
N LEU A 326 26.91 16.65 -10.38
CA LEU A 326 26.08 15.73 -11.16
C LEU A 326 24.81 16.40 -11.72
N TRP A 327 24.24 17.35 -10.97
CA TRP A 327 23.01 18.06 -11.37
C TRP A 327 23.27 19.12 -12.43
N LYS A 328 24.36 19.87 -12.30
CA LYS A 328 24.79 20.83 -13.33
C LYS A 328 25.00 20.16 -14.69
N LEU A 329 25.44 18.89 -14.69
CA LEU A 329 25.58 18.11 -15.92
C LEU A 329 24.24 17.73 -16.55
N ASP A 330 23.22 17.45 -15.73
CA ASP A 330 21.85 17.18 -16.19
C ASP A 330 21.15 18.46 -16.69
N GLU A 331 21.33 19.59 -16.01
CA GLU A 331 20.80 20.90 -16.41
C GLU A 331 21.34 21.36 -17.78
N ARG A 332 22.63 21.10 -18.07
CA ARG A 332 23.21 21.39 -19.39
C ARG A 332 22.58 20.57 -20.52
N LYS A 333 22.00 19.41 -20.20
CA LYS A 333 21.28 18.55 -21.16
C LYS A 333 19.79 18.87 -21.25
N SER A 334 19.19 19.46 -20.21
CA SER A 334 17.76 19.77 -20.11
C SER A 334 17.51 21.29 -20.11
N LYS A 335 17.03 21.83 -21.25
CA LYS A 335 16.72 23.26 -21.41
C LYS A 335 15.60 23.80 -20.51
N VAL A 336 14.94 22.98 -19.69
CA VAL A 336 13.66 23.31 -19.04
C VAL A 336 13.73 23.41 -17.51
N VAL A 337 14.82 23.01 -16.82
CA VAL A 337 14.75 22.75 -15.35
C VAL A 337 15.89 23.35 -14.51
N GLY A 338 16.64 24.34 -15.02
CA GLY A 338 17.84 24.87 -14.34
C GLY A 338 17.60 25.54 -12.97
N GLU A 339 16.49 26.25 -12.77
CA GLU A 339 16.25 26.98 -11.51
C GLU A 339 15.48 26.15 -10.46
N GLY A 340 14.67 25.18 -10.88
CA GLY A 340 13.80 24.41 -9.99
C GLY A 340 14.47 23.26 -9.21
N ILE A 341 15.61 22.73 -9.68
CA ILE A 341 16.25 21.55 -9.06
C ILE A 341 16.87 21.90 -7.69
N ASN A 342 17.53 23.06 -7.57
CA ASN A 342 18.10 23.50 -6.31
C ASN A 342 17.01 23.78 -5.26
N GLU A 343 15.90 24.40 -5.66
CA GLU A 343 14.72 24.60 -4.80
C GLU A 343 14.07 23.27 -4.40
N PHE A 344 13.97 22.32 -5.33
CA PHE A 344 13.47 20.97 -5.07
C PHE A 344 14.35 20.21 -4.07
N ILE A 345 15.68 20.26 -4.21
CA ILE A 345 16.62 19.62 -3.28
C ILE A 345 16.55 20.29 -1.90
N ASN A 346 16.49 21.61 -1.84
CA ASN A 346 16.31 22.33 -0.57
C ASN A 346 14.96 21.99 0.07
N ALA A 347 13.90 21.80 -0.72
CA ALA A 347 12.59 21.36 -0.23
C ALA A 347 12.60 19.89 0.26
N LEU A 348 13.46 19.04 -0.29
CA LEU A 348 13.71 17.68 0.21
C LEU A 348 14.58 17.67 1.48
N GLY A 349 15.55 18.59 1.54
CA GLY A 349 16.47 18.82 2.65
C GLY A 349 15.76 19.42 3.88
N GLY A 350 14.95 18.60 4.55
CA GLY A 350 14.19 19.00 5.74
C GLY A 350 12.85 18.25 5.90
N ARG A 351 12.43 17.48 4.90
CA ARG A 351 11.20 16.69 4.96
C ARG A 351 11.49 15.24 5.32
N HIS A 352 10.73 14.71 6.27
CA HIS A 352 10.79 13.29 6.64
C HIS A 352 9.81 12.48 5.79
N ALA A 353 10.23 11.30 5.34
CA ALA A 353 9.27 10.30 4.90
C ALA A 353 8.55 9.76 6.14
N CYS A 354 7.23 9.69 6.08
CA CYS A 354 6.42 9.10 7.13
C CYS A 354 5.91 7.74 6.66
N ARG A 355 5.87 6.78 7.58
CA ARG A 355 5.19 5.50 7.42
C ARG A 355 3.94 5.56 8.28
N VAL A 356 2.79 5.39 7.65
CA VAL A 356 1.49 5.37 8.30
C VAL A 356 0.93 3.97 8.22
N ARG A 357 0.52 3.42 9.36
CA ARG A 357 -0.31 2.21 9.42
C ARG A 357 -1.68 2.56 9.93
N VAL A 358 -2.71 2.14 9.21
CA VAL A 358 -4.10 2.31 9.63
C VAL A 358 -4.65 0.93 9.97
N HIS A 359 -5.11 0.77 11.22
CA HIS A 359 -5.59 -0.51 11.74
C HIS A 359 -7.12 -0.57 11.70
N PHE A 360 -7.62 -1.71 11.25
CA PHE A 360 -9.05 -1.98 11.09
C PHE A 360 -9.46 -3.28 11.77
N CYS A 361 -10.77 -3.42 11.97
CA CYS A 361 -11.38 -4.61 12.54
C CYS A 361 -12.69 -4.93 11.84
N LEU A 362 -12.85 -6.16 11.39
CA LEU A 362 -14.13 -6.72 10.99
C LEU A 362 -14.75 -7.44 12.18
N LYS A 363 -15.97 -7.10 12.59
CA LYS A 363 -16.68 -7.79 13.69
C LYS A 363 -17.91 -8.52 13.17
N PHE A 364 -17.92 -9.83 13.21
CA PHE A 364 -19.03 -10.60 12.66
C PHE A 364 -20.09 -10.86 13.72
N ASP A 365 -21.34 -10.56 13.35
CA ASP A 365 -22.52 -11.00 14.11
C ASP A 365 -22.93 -12.42 13.67
N GLU A 366 -23.19 -13.30 14.63
CA GLU A 366 -23.52 -14.72 14.40
C GLU A 366 -24.82 -14.89 13.62
N HIS A 367 -25.80 -14.01 13.84
CA HIS A 367 -27.10 -14.10 13.16
C HIS A 367 -27.06 -13.60 11.72
N ASN A 368 -26.32 -12.51 11.46
CA ASN A 368 -26.28 -11.87 10.14
C ASN A 368 -25.18 -12.41 9.22
N HIS A 369 -24.14 -13.06 9.75
CA HIS A 369 -22.93 -13.45 8.99
C HIS A 369 -22.56 -14.94 9.16
N GLU A 370 -23.53 -15.82 9.45
CA GLU A 370 -23.28 -17.24 9.72
C GLU A 370 -22.52 -17.95 8.57
N ASN A 371 -22.86 -17.63 7.33
CA ASN A 371 -22.22 -18.23 6.14
C ASN A 371 -20.74 -17.83 6.00
N LEU A 372 -20.41 -16.57 6.28
CA LEU A 372 -19.04 -16.07 6.32
C LEU A 372 -18.23 -16.75 7.43
N LEU A 373 -18.81 -16.84 8.63
CA LEU A 373 -18.18 -17.50 9.77
C LEU A 373 -17.89 -18.98 9.49
N LYS A 374 -18.82 -19.70 8.84
CA LYS A 374 -18.60 -21.09 8.40
C LYS A 374 -17.46 -21.22 7.39
N LYS A 375 -17.41 -20.33 6.38
CA LYS A 375 -16.39 -20.37 5.30
C LYS A 375 -14.96 -20.15 5.82
N TYR A 376 -14.78 -19.29 6.81
CA TYR A 376 -13.44 -18.89 7.27
C TYR A 376 -13.01 -19.48 8.63
N LYS A 377 -13.85 -20.31 9.26
CA LYS A 377 -13.58 -20.93 10.57
C LYS A 377 -12.23 -21.65 10.64
N ASP A 378 -11.84 -22.33 9.56
CA ASP A 378 -10.60 -23.12 9.50
C ASP A 378 -9.37 -22.31 9.03
N LYS A 379 -9.60 -21.15 8.39
CA LYS A 379 -8.54 -20.30 7.82
C LYS A 379 -8.08 -19.18 8.75
N LEU A 380 -8.92 -18.84 9.72
CA LEU A 380 -8.66 -17.82 10.73
C LEU A 380 -8.11 -18.54 11.97
N ASP A 381 -7.00 -18.02 12.54
CA ASP A 381 -6.24 -18.67 13.61
C ASP A 381 -7.13 -19.28 14.71
N LYS A 382 -6.65 -20.31 15.42
CA LYS A 382 -7.37 -20.99 16.53
C LYS A 382 -7.87 -20.05 17.65
N ASN A 383 -7.41 -18.80 17.67
CA ASN A 383 -7.84 -17.72 18.56
C ASN A 383 -8.87 -16.76 17.91
N PHE A 384 -9.59 -17.16 16.85
CA PHE A 384 -10.58 -16.32 16.20
C PHE A 384 -11.78 -16.06 17.12
N VAL A 385 -11.74 -14.94 17.84
CA VAL A 385 -12.84 -14.43 18.66
C VAL A 385 -13.67 -13.47 17.81
N LYS A 386 -14.50 -13.98 16.87
CA LYS A 386 -15.49 -13.22 16.07
C LYS A 386 -14.99 -11.94 15.36
N GLU A 387 -13.69 -11.66 15.38
CA GLU A 387 -13.06 -10.40 14.98
C GLU A 387 -11.85 -10.68 14.10
N LEU A 388 -11.80 -10.06 12.92
CA LEU A 388 -10.66 -10.10 12.02
C LEU A 388 -9.95 -8.74 12.00
N HIS A 389 -8.75 -8.69 12.58
CA HIS A 389 -7.91 -7.49 12.55
C HIS A 389 -7.01 -7.47 11.32
N PHE A 390 -6.87 -6.31 10.69
CA PHE A 390 -5.96 -6.08 9.57
C PHE A 390 -5.47 -4.63 9.57
N PHE A 391 -4.45 -4.33 8.77
CA PHE A 391 -3.94 -2.98 8.62
C PHE A 391 -3.44 -2.74 7.20
N GLU A 392 -3.45 -1.47 6.78
CA GLU A 392 -2.79 -1.03 5.56
C GLU A 392 -1.59 -0.16 5.90
N GLU A 393 -0.45 -0.43 5.26
CA GLU A 393 0.79 0.35 5.43
C GLU A 393 1.08 1.16 4.16
N VAL A 394 1.35 2.46 4.35
CA VAL A 394 1.74 3.38 3.29
C VAL A 394 2.89 4.25 3.77
N SER A 395 3.90 4.42 2.92
CA SER A 395 5.04 5.30 3.17
C SER A 395 5.22 6.35 2.06
N GLY A 396 5.79 7.48 2.44
CA GLY A 396 6.24 8.51 1.50
C GLY A 396 6.53 9.87 2.15
N ALA A 397 7.15 10.77 1.39
CA ALA A 397 7.48 12.14 1.79
C ALA A 397 6.31 13.14 1.63
N SER A 398 5.07 12.67 1.75
CA SER A 398 3.85 13.49 1.64
C SER A 398 3.26 13.81 3.01
N SER A 399 2.14 14.53 3.04
CA SER A 399 1.40 14.81 4.28
C SER A 399 0.88 13.51 4.91
N ILE A 400 0.77 13.48 6.24
CA ILE A 400 0.19 12.35 7.00
C ILE A 400 -1.24 12.09 6.51
N ILE A 401 -2.02 13.14 6.23
CA ILE A 401 -3.40 13.02 5.73
C ILE A 401 -3.43 12.33 4.36
N SER A 402 -2.53 12.68 3.43
CA SER A 402 -2.45 12.01 2.12
C SER A 402 -2.08 10.53 2.25
N LEU A 403 -1.18 10.20 3.19
CA LEU A 403 -0.81 8.82 3.50
C LEU A 403 -2.00 8.02 4.07
N ILE A 404 -2.73 8.60 5.02
CA ILE A 404 -3.96 8.03 5.59
C ILE A 404 -4.99 7.80 4.48
N ARG A 405 -5.28 8.79 3.65
CA ARG A 405 -6.26 8.67 2.54
C ARG A 405 -5.91 7.54 1.58
N LYS A 406 -4.62 7.39 1.23
CA LYS A 406 -4.17 6.26 0.42
C LYS A 406 -4.35 4.92 1.12
N ALA A 407 -4.09 4.84 2.44
CA ALA A 407 -4.34 3.64 3.22
C ALA A 407 -5.84 3.30 3.28
N LEU A 408 -6.72 4.29 3.44
CA LEU A 408 -8.17 4.11 3.40
C LEU A 408 -8.65 3.61 2.03
N ASN A 409 -8.13 4.19 0.93
CA ASN A 409 -8.44 3.73 -0.42
C ASN A 409 -8.01 2.26 -0.63
N ARG A 410 -6.82 1.87 -0.15
CA ARG A 410 -6.36 0.47 -0.18
C ARG A 410 -7.22 -0.46 0.66
N ALA A 411 -7.65 -0.01 1.84
CA ALA A 411 -8.44 -0.83 2.76
C ALA A 411 -9.84 -1.12 2.23
N VAL A 412 -10.51 -0.10 1.66
CA VAL A 412 -11.95 -0.13 1.36
C VAL A 412 -12.26 -0.36 -0.11
N LEU A 413 -11.40 0.09 -1.05
CA LEU A 413 -11.74 0.18 -2.48
C LEU A 413 -10.85 -0.68 -3.38
N TRP A 414 -9.68 -1.10 -2.90
CA TRP A 414 -8.66 -1.71 -3.76
C TRP A 414 -8.82 -3.22 -3.87
N ASP A 415 -8.64 -3.74 -5.09
CA ASP A 415 -8.67 -5.17 -5.44
C ASP A 415 -9.97 -5.91 -5.08
N LEU A 416 -11.12 -5.23 -5.19
CA LEU A 416 -12.44 -5.82 -4.99
C LEU A 416 -13.17 -6.00 -6.33
N PRO A 417 -13.51 -7.24 -6.74
CA PRO A 417 -14.20 -7.51 -8.00
C PRO A 417 -15.49 -6.72 -8.20
N SER A 418 -16.29 -6.55 -7.14
CA SER A 418 -17.50 -5.74 -7.13
C SER A 418 -17.28 -4.26 -7.51
N LEU A 419 -16.08 -3.73 -7.29
CA LEU A 419 -15.71 -2.33 -7.55
C LEU A 419 -14.85 -2.11 -8.80
N LYS A 420 -14.58 -3.16 -9.61
CA LYS A 420 -13.68 -3.11 -10.77
C LYS A 420 -14.01 -2.04 -11.82
N LYS A 421 -15.25 -1.55 -11.88
CA LYS A 421 -15.67 -0.49 -12.81
C LYS A 421 -15.13 0.90 -12.41
N TYR A 422 -14.82 1.08 -11.14
CA TYR A 422 -14.37 2.36 -10.58
C TYR A 422 -12.85 2.42 -10.48
N PHE A 423 -12.32 3.64 -10.54
CA PHE A 423 -10.92 3.89 -10.21
C PHE A 423 -10.75 3.65 -8.69
N PRO A 424 -9.75 2.87 -8.25
CA PRO A 424 -9.60 2.44 -6.84
C PRO A 424 -9.09 3.56 -5.91
N VAL A 425 -9.34 4.81 -6.29
CA VAL A 425 -8.96 6.02 -5.58
C VAL A 425 -10.16 6.94 -5.66
N ALA A 426 -10.72 7.24 -4.50
CA ALA A 426 -11.81 8.18 -4.41
C ALA A 426 -11.28 9.62 -4.44
N GLN A 427 -11.95 10.48 -5.19
CA GLN A 427 -11.64 11.90 -5.29
C GLN A 427 -12.22 12.61 -4.07
N GLU A 428 -11.39 13.37 -3.35
CA GLU A 428 -11.85 14.26 -2.29
C GLU A 428 -12.40 15.54 -2.92
N VAL A 429 -13.67 15.86 -2.67
CA VAL A 429 -14.32 17.05 -3.24
C VAL A 429 -14.33 18.16 -2.22
N TYR A 430 -13.49 19.17 -2.45
CA TYR A 430 -13.48 20.39 -1.67
C TYR A 430 -14.54 21.35 -2.23
N ILE A 431 -15.78 21.19 -1.77
CA ILE A 431 -16.76 22.27 -1.93
C ILE A 431 -16.38 23.31 -0.90
N ALA A 432 -16.00 24.52 -1.33
CA ALA A 432 -15.99 25.68 -0.46
C ALA A 432 -17.38 25.75 0.16
N PRO A 433 -17.56 25.40 1.45
CA PRO A 433 -18.88 25.47 2.02
C PRO A 433 -19.20 26.94 2.09
N GLU A 434 -20.41 27.30 1.68
CA GLU A 434 -21.07 28.55 2.02
C GLU A 434 -20.62 29.03 3.42
N GLY A 435 -19.66 29.96 3.44
CA GLY A 435 -19.26 30.81 4.58
C GLY A 435 -18.93 30.20 5.95
N LYS A 436 -18.84 28.87 6.16
CA LYS A 436 -18.73 28.31 7.53
C LYS A 436 -17.75 27.15 7.76
N LEU A 437 -16.68 27.04 6.98
CA LEU A 437 -15.46 26.40 7.47
C LEU A 437 -14.38 27.47 7.59
N TYR A 438 -13.78 27.52 8.78
CA TYR A 438 -12.78 28.47 9.26
C TYR A 438 -13.32 29.77 9.88
N GLY A 439 -13.57 29.70 11.19
CA GLY A 439 -13.08 30.75 12.09
C GLY A 439 -14.04 31.84 12.54
N ASN A 440 -15.24 31.51 13.03
CA ASN A 440 -15.91 32.40 14.00
C ASN A 440 -16.86 31.80 15.04
N ASP A 441 -17.26 30.52 14.97
CA ASP A 441 -18.05 29.90 16.04
C ASP A 441 -17.28 28.73 16.68
N THR A 442 -17.25 28.71 18.01
CA THR A 442 -16.46 27.89 18.94
C THR A 442 -16.52 26.36 18.77
N LEU A 443 -17.22 25.85 17.75
CA LEU A 443 -17.58 24.45 17.52
C LEU A 443 -16.72 23.76 16.43
N ALA A 444 -15.93 24.51 15.67
CA ALA A 444 -15.12 23.99 14.56
C ALA A 444 -13.94 23.08 15.00
N THR A 445 -13.71 22.90 16.29
CA THR A 445 -12.58 22.11 16.81
C THR A 445 -12.87 20.62 16.97
N VAL A 446 -14.13 20.18 16.92
CA VAL A 446 -14.50 18.78 17.25
C VAL A 446 -15.15 18.02 16.08
N TRP A 447 -15.77 18.71 15.12
CA TRP A 447 -16.49 18.06 14.01
C TRP A 447 -15.66 18.05 12.71
N SER A 448 -15.42 16.87 12.15
CA SER A 448 -14.81 16.71 10.82
C SER A 448 -15.81 16.12 9.82
N ALA A 449 -15.85 16.69 8.62
CA ALA A 449 -16.66 16.21 7.51
C ALA A 449 -15.77 15.97 6.28
N SER A 450 -15.74 14.75 5.78
CA SER A 450 -15.03 14.38 4.54
C SER A 450 -16.03 14.08 3.43
N ARG A 451 -15.79 14.62 2.23
CA ARG A 451 -16.67 14.47 1.07
C ARG A 451 -15.94 13.80 -0.07
N VAL A 452 -16.49 12.69 -0.53
CA VAL A 452 -15.80 11.77 -1.43
C VAL A 452 -16.70 11.38 -2.60
N ARG A 453 -16.08 11.19 -3.76
CA ARG A 453 -16.71 10.72 -4.99
C ARG A 453 -15.90 9.58 -5.60
N LEU A 454 -16.59 8.56 -6.12
CA LEU A 454 -15.97 7.51 -6.93
C LEU A 454 -16.06 7.87 -8.43
N VAL A 455 -14.94 7.70 -9.12
CA VAL A 455 -14.79 8.00 -10.55
C VAL A 455 -14.78 6.71 -11.34
N GLU A 456 -15.51 6.63 -12.45
CA GLU A 456 -15.47 5.45 -13.32
C GLU A 456 -14.20 5.43 -14.18
N LEU A 457 -13.66 4.23 -14.42
CA LEU A 457 -12.44 4.07 -15.21
C LEU A 457 -12.61 4.55 -16.66
N GLU A 458 -13.82 4.46 -17.21
CA GLU A 458 -14.12 4.91 -18.57
C GLU A 458 -14.00 6.42 -18.72
N ASP A 459 -14.41 7.19 -17.72
CA ASP A 459 -14.33 8.65 -17.75
C ASP A 459 -12.89 9.14 -17.75
N VAL A 460 -12.05 8.51 -16.91
CA VAL A 460 -10.61 8.80 -16.86
C VAL A 460 -9.97 8.53 -18.22
N LYS A 461 -10.34 7.42 -18.88
CA LYS A 461 -9.83 7.09 -20.22
C LYS A 461 -10.30 8.09 -21.28
N LYS A 462 -11.59 8.46 -21.29
CA LYS A 462 -12.15 9.45 -22.23
C LYS A 462 -11.45 10.80 -22.08
N LEU A 463 -11.21 11.23 -20.85
CA LEU A 463 -10.55 12.51 -20.56
C LEU A 463 -9.08 12.54 -20.99
N LEU A 464 -8.35 11.43 -20.82
CA LEU A 464 -6.99 11.29 -21.34
C LEU A 464 -6.95 11.34 -22.88
N ASN A 465 -7.87 10.65 -23.55
CA ASN A 465 -7.92 10.62 -25.01
C ASN A 465 -8.24 12.00 -25.63
N LEU A 466 -9.12 12.78 -24.99
CA LEU A 466 -9.43 14.16 -25.41
C LEU A 466 -8.20 15.08 -25.33
N THR A 467 -7.28 14.81 -24.40
CA THR A 467 -6.05 15.60 -24.24
C THR A 467 -4.93 15.21 -25.22
N HIS A 468 -4.91 13.96 -25.69
CA HIS A 468 -3.95 13.53 -26.72
C HIS A 468 -4.28 14.06 -28.11
N HIS A 469 -5.56 14.31 -28.44
CA HIS A 469 -5.97 14.84 -29.74
C HIS A 469 -5.89 16.38 -29.85
N ASN A 470 -5.80 17.11 -28.74
CA ASN A 470 -5.83 18.58 -28.71
C ASN A 470 -4.45 19.24 -28.47
N GLN A 471 -3.34 18.55 -28.75
CA GLN A 471 -1.98 19.06 -28.53
C GLN A 471 -1.64 20.35 -29.32
N GLU A 472 -2.48 20.80 -30.26
CA GLU A 472 -2.25 22.02 -31.04
C GLU A 472 -2.89 23.30 -30.44
N THR A 473 -3.69 23.22 -29.36
CA THR A 473 -4.26 24.43 -28.71
C THR A 473 -4.10 24.39 -27.20
N GLU A 474 -3.11 25.12 -26.69
CA GLU A 474 -2.78 25.26 -25.26
C GLU A 474 -3.92 25.85 -24.38
N SER A 475 -5.03 26.29 -24.97
CA SER A 475 -6.07 27.06 -24.28
C SER A 475 -7.30 26.28 -23.79
N ASN A 476 -7.46 24.98 -24.10
CA ASN A 476 -8.66 24.21 -23.73
C ASN A 476 -8.35 22.93 -22.93
N LEU A 477 -7.63 23.06 -21.82
CA LEU A 477 -7.62 22.03 -20.77
C LEU A 477 -9.02 21.96 -20.14
N ILE A 478 -9.84 21.00 -20.60
CA ILE A 478 -11.13 20.72 -19.96
C ILE A 478 -10.88 20.38 -18.50
N ASP A 479 -11.41 21.20 -17.60
CA ASP A 479 -11.33 20.98 -16.16
C ASP A 479 -12.05 19.68 -15.81
N PHE A 480 -11.39 18.82 -15.04
CA PHE A 480 -11.90 17.49 -14.68
C PHE A 480 -13.22 17.59 -13.91
N ASP A 481 -13.32 18.56 -13.00
CA ASP A 481 -14.53 18.78 -12.23
C ASP A 481 -15.69 19.20 -13.14
N SER A 482 -15.43 20.03 -14.16
CA SER A 482 -16.41 20.39 -15.18
C SER A 482 -16.87 19.18 -16.03
N TYR A 483 -15.98 18.21 -16.28
CA TYR A 483 -16.29 17.00 -17.03
C TYR A 483 -17.11 16.00 -16.22
N ILE A 484 -16.95 15.93 -14.90
CA ILE A 484 -17.70 14.98 -14.05
C ILE A 484 -18.84 15.64 -13.28
N ASN A 485 -19.23 16.85 -13.68
CA ASN A 485 -20.46 17.49 -13.24
C ASN A 485 -21.66 16.54 -13.37
N GLY A 486 -22.33 16.27 -12.24
CA GLY A 486 -23.49 15.37 -12.13
C GLY A 486 -23.24 13.99 -11.50
N SER A 487 -22.03 13.72 -10.99
CA SER A 487 -21.71 12.51 -10.22
C SER A 487 -21.94 12.70 -8.71
N ASP A 488 -22.48 11.66 -8.08
CA ASP A 488 -22.92 11.70 -6.68
C ASP A 488 -21.72 11.89 -5.73
N ILE A 489 -21.89 12.78 -4.74
CA ILE A 489 -20.90 13.06 -3.69
C ILE A 489 -21.48 12.57 -2.37
N PHE A 490 -20.69 11.82 -1.60
CA PHE A 490 -21.12 11.34 -0.29
C PHE A 490 -20.26 11.93 0.82
N GLN A 491 -20.92 12.32 1.90
CA GLN A 491 -20.27 12.87 3.09
C GLN A 491 -20.23 11.83 4.21
N GLY A 492 -19.04 11.66 4.79
CA GLY A 492 -18.81 11.00 6.07
C GLY A 492 -18.49 12.03 7.13
N ASP A 493 -19.16 11.94 8.27
CA ASP A 493 -18.94 12.79 9.42
C ASP A 493 -18.22 12.01 10.53
N TYR A 494 -17.47 12.69 11.39
CA TYR A 494 -16.95 12.13 12.64
C TYR A 494 -16.59 13.24 13.63
N ILE A 495 -16.62 12.91 14.91
CA ILE A 495 -16.44 13.85 16.01
C ILE A 495 -15.29 13.37 16.87
N CYS A 496 -14.24 14.18 16.97
CA CYS A 496 -13.11 13.97 17.86
C CYS A 496 -12.30 15.26 17.99
N PHE A 497 -11.65 15.46 19.13
CA PHE A 497 -10.75 16.60 19.37
C PHE A 497 -9.37 16.42 18.71
N ASP A 498 -8.98 15.19 18.33
CA ASP A 498 -7.80 14.93 17.51
C ASP A 498 -8.16 15.13 16.03
N MET A 499 -7.61 16.18 15.41
CA MET A 499 -7.85 16.51 14.01
C MET A 499 -7.43 15.39 13.04
N VAL A 500 -6.34 14.67 13.32
CA VAL A 500 -5.83 13.63 12.42
C VAL A 500 -6.75 12.41 12.45
N GLU A 501 -7.13 11.99 13.65
CA GLU A 501 -8.13 10.93 13.83
C GLU A 501 -9.47 11.34 13.22
N ALA A 502 -9.91 12.58 13.45
CA ALA A 502 -11.19 13.04 12.94
C ALA A 502 -11.28 13.04 11.42
N ILE A 503 -10.23 13.50 10.73
CA ILE A 503 -10.12 13.44 9.28
C ILE A 503 -10.05 11.98 8.79
N ALA A 504 -9.31 11.13 9.48
CA ALA A 504 -9.17 9.72 9.09
C ALA A 504 -10.49 8.95 9.18
N VAL A 505 -11.21 9.08 10.31
CA VAL A 505 -12.44 8.34 10.55
C VAL A 505 -13.59 8.90 9.71
N SER A 506 -13.71 10.23 9.59
CA SER A 506 -14.70 10.83 8.67
C SER A 506 -14.44 10.42 7.21
N GLY A 507 -13.17 10.41 6.78
CA GLY A 507 -12.77 9.94 5.45
C GLY A 507 -13.03 8.46 5.22
N PHE A 508 -12.93 7.63 6.27
CA PHE A 508 -13.29 6.21 6.23
C PHE A 508 -14.80 6.01 6.04
N TYR A 509 -15.62 6.68 6.85
CA TYR A 509 -17.08 6.61 6.73
C TYR A 509 -17.58 7.15 5.40
N ALA A 510 -16.97 8.20 4.85
CA ALA A 510 -17.32 8.74 3.53
C ALA A 510 -17.16 7.67 2.43
N ARG A 511 -16.07 6.90 2.47
CA ARG A 511 -15.79 5.81 1.51
C ARG A 511 -16.76 4.65 1.67
N LEU A 512 -17.02 4.20 2.90
CA LEU A 512 -17.99 3.13 3.14
C LEU A 512 -19.41 3.53 2.70
N LYS A 513 -19.84 4.75 3.00
CA LYS A 513 -21.12 5.27 2.55
C LYS A 513 -21.19 5.30 1.02
N THR A 514 -20.11 5.69 0.36
CA THR A 514 -20.05 5.66 -1.11
C THR A 514 -20.22 4.24 -1.66
N VAL A 515 -19.60 3.22 -1.05
CA VAL A 515 -19.77 1.82 -1.44
C VAL A 515 -21.23 1.37 -1.29
N ARG A 516 -21.87 1.72 -0.17
CA ARG A 516 -23.29 1.42 0.07
C ARG A 516 -24.21 2.03 -0.99
N GLU A 517 -24.03 3.32 -1.29
CA GLU A 517 -24.95 4.06 -2.15
C GLU A 517 -24.81 3.68 -3.64
N ILE A 518 -23.66 3.12 -4.05
CA ILE A 518 -23.48 2.52 -5.38
C ILE A 518 -24.34 1.26 -5.57
N GLY A 519 -24.85 0.66 -4.48
CA GLY A 519 -25.74 -0.50 -4.53
C GLY A 519 -25.01 -1.84 -4.70
N VAL A 520 -23.76 -1.93 -4.24
CA VAL A 520 -23.05 -3.21 -4.13
C VAL A 520 -23.67 -4.03 -3.00
N ASP A 521 -23.91 -5.32 -3.23
CA ASP A 521 -24.39 -6.23 -2.19
C ASP A 521 -23.34 -6.35 -1.07
N ALA A 522 -23.77 -6.05 0.16
CA ALA A 522 -22.91 -6.03 1.33
C ALA A 522 -22.29 -7.39 1.62
N GLN A 523 -23.02 -8.50 1.41
CA GLN A 523 -22.49 -9.83 1.68
C GLN A 523 -21.36 -10.18 0.69
N ILE A 524 -21.55 -9.91 -0.60
CA ILE A 524 -20.53 -10.12 -1.64
C ILE A 524 -19.30 -9.26 -1.34
N TYR A 525 -19.50 -7.99 -1.01
CA TYR A 525 -18.42 -7.08 -0.67
C TYR A 525 -17.59 -7.57 0.54
N LEU A 526 -18.24 -8.04 1.60
CA LEU A 526 -17.57 -8.55 2.79
C LEU A 526 -16.82 -9.86 2.52
N GLU A 527 -17.38 -10.76 1.70
CA GLU A 527 -16.70 -11.97 1.24
C GLU A 527 -15.41 -11.63 0.48
N GLU A 528 -15.50 -10.73 -0.51
CA GLU A 528 -14.35 -10.27 -1.30
C GLU A 528 -13.29 -9.59 -0.42
N LEU A 529 -13.70 -8.77 0.54
CA LEU A 529 -12.81 -8.10 1.47
C LEU A 529 -12.09 -9.09 2.40
N CYS A 530 -12.80 -10.10 2.91
CA CYS A 530 -12.19 -11.15 3.75
C CYS A 530 -11.15 -11.96 2.97
N ASP A 531 -11.48 -12.38 1.75
CA ASP A 531 -10.56 -13.09 0.87
C ASP A 531 -9.30 -12.24 0.58
N ARG A 532 -9.47 -10.94 0.30
CA ARG A 532 -8.37 -9.99 0.11
C ARG A 532 -7.49 -9.87 1.35
N ILE A 533 -8.07 -9.70 2.54
CA ILE A 533 -7.32 -9.55 3.80
C ILE A 533 -6.49 -10.79 4.10
N ILE A 534 -7.07 -11.98 3.93
CA ILE A 534 -6.36 -13.26 4.15
C ILE A 534 -5.22 -13.40 3.14
N ALA A 535 -5.47 -13.12 1.86
CA ALA A 535 -4.45 -13.15 0.82
C ALA A 535 -3.32 -12.14 1.10
N GLN A 536 -3.64 -10.92 1.53
CA GLN A 536 -2.64 -9.89 1.85
C GLN A 536 -1.78 -10.27 3.06
N LYS A 537 -2.38 -10.84 4.13
CA LYS A 537 -1.63 -11.37 5.27
C LYS A 537 -0.67 -12.48 4.86
N SER A 538 -1.13 -13.40 4.02
CA SER A 538 -0.30 -14.48 3.46
C SER A 538 0.82 -13.90 2.59
N LEU A 539 0.54 -12.87 1.78
CA LEU A 539 1.54 -12.25 0.93
C LEU A 539 2.65 -11.57 1.77
N ILE A 540 2.29 -10.83 2.82
CA ILE A 540 3.25 -10.21 3.74
C ILE A 540 4.11 -11.27 4.44
N LYS A 541 3.49 -12.34 4.96
CA LYS A 541 4.20 -13.47 5.59
C LYS A 541 5.14 -14.17 4.60
N GLY A 542 4.69 -14.40 3.37
CA GLY A 542 5.48 -15.04 2.31
C GLY A 542 6.69 -14.20 1.93
N LYS A 543 6.50 -12.91 1.60
CA LYS A 543 7.60 -11.97 1.29
C LYS A 543 8.66 -11.98 2.38
N LYS A 544 8.23 -11.97 3.65
CA LYS A 544 9.11 -11.95 4.80
C LYS A 544 10.07 -13.16 4.84
N ARG A 545 9.64 -14.36 4.43
CA ARG A 545 10.49 -15.59 4.41
C ARG A 545 11.72 -15.50 3.51
N LEU A 546 11.71 -14.58 2.54
CA LEU A 546 12.87 -14.32 1.69
C LEU A 546 13.90 -13.44 2.43
N TRP A 547 13.47 -12.40 3.14
CA TRP A 547 14.38 -11.38 3.71
C TRP A 547 14.67 -11.55 5.20
N SER A 548 13.88 -12.37 5.89
CA SER A 548 14.10 -12.84 7.26
C SER A 548 14.16 -14.37 7.27
N TYR A 549 14.40 -14.94 8.45
CA TYR A 549 14.38 -16.39 8.62
C TYR A 549 13.15 -17.05 7.97
N PRO A 550 13.33 -18.13 7.15
CA PRO A 550 14.54 -18.92 6.95
C PRO A 550 15.40 -18.51 5.74
N PHE A 551 15.19 -17.32 5.17
CA PHE A 551 15.98 -16.77 4.05
C PHE A 551 15.90 -17.58 2.74
N SER A 552 14.77 -18.23 2.46
CA SER A 552 14.64 -19.20 1.35
C SER A 552 13.54 -18.82 0.36
N LEU A 553 13.90 -18.74 -0.93
CA LEU A 553 12.98 -18.55 -2.05
C LEU A 553 12.00 -19.71 -2.16
N ARG A 554 12.47 -20.95 -2.03
CA ARG A 554 11.61 -22.15 -2.11
C ARG A 554 10.56 -22.17 -1.01
N VAL A 555 10.94 -21.76 0.21
CA VAL A 555 9.99 -21.64 1.33
C VAL A 555 8.93 -20.57 1.04
N MET A 556 9.34 -19.42 0.48
CA MET A 556 8.40 -18.38 0.06
C MET A 556 7.46 -18.89 -1.04
N GLU A 557 7.99 -19.54 -2.08
CA GLU A 557 7.22 -20.08 -3.19
C GLU A 557 6.21 -21.14 -2.73
N SER A 558 6.67 -22.17 -2.00
CA SER A 558 5.79 -23.23 -1.50
C SER A 558 4.68 -22.68 -0.60
N TYR A 559 5.01 -21.69 0.24
CA TYR A 559 4.02 -21.01 1.07
C TYR A 559 2.98 -20.24 0.23
N LEU A 560 3.41 -19.44 -0.75
CA LEU A 560 2.52 -18.65 -1.59
C LEU A 560 1.69 -19.51 -2.55
N GLN A 561 2.25 -20.61 -3.06
CA GLN A 561 1.55 -21.59 -3.89
C GLN A 561 0.45 -22.33 -3.13
N ASN A 562 0.67 -22.59 -1.84
CA ASN A 562 -0.34 -23.25 -1.00
C ASN A 562 -1.40 -22.29 -0.44
N THR A 563 -1.14 -20.98 -0.42
CA THR A 563 -2.04 -20.00 0.25
C THR A 563 -2.79 -19.06 -0.69
N ILE A 564 -2.15 -18.56 -1.76
CA ILE A 564 -2.71 -17.52 -2.64
C ILE A 564 -2.90 -18.03 -4.06
N LEU A 565 -1.89 -18.70 -4.62
CA LEU A 565 -1.93 -19.11 -6.01
C LEU A 565 -2.85 -20.34 -6.19
N PRO A 566 -3.68 -20.39 -7.24
CA PRO A 566 -4.58 -21.51 -7.43
C PRO A 566 -3.80 -22.77 -7.83
N LYS A 567 -4.06 -23.91 -7.16
CA LYS A 567 -3.41 -25.19 -7.48
C LYS A 567 -3.69 -25.71 -8.92
N ASN A 568 -4.77 -25.23 -9.55
CA ASN A 568 -5.27 -25.72 -10.85
C ASN A 568 -5.40 -24.66 -11.98
N SER A 569 -4.83 -23.45 -11.85
CA SER A 569 -5.06 -22.37 -12.84
C SER A 569 -4.08 -22.31 -14.01
N LYS A 570 -3.13 -23.26 -14.14
CA LYS A 570 -2.12 -23.21 -15.21
C LYS A 570 -2.70 -23.20 -16.65
N ASN A 571 -4.00 -23.49 -16.81
CA ASN A 571 -4.68 -23.56 -18.11
C ASN A 571 -6.00 -22.75 -18.21
N SER A 572 -6.33 -21.86 -17.26
CA SER A 572 -7.56 -21.05 -17.36
C SER A 572 -7.29 -19.64 -17.89
N ASN A 573 -7.99 -19.22 -18.95
CA ASN A 573 -8.00 -17.83 -19.45
C ASN A 573 -8.66 -16.82 -18.48
N GLU A 574 -8.96 -17.24 -17.26
CA GLU A 574 -9.66 -16.45 -16.25
C GLU A 574 -8.70 -15.51 -15.51
N PRO A 575 -9.12 -14.27 -15.21
CA PRO A 575 -8.30 -13.32 -14.49
C PRO A 575 -8.08 -13.78 -13.04
N TRP A 576 -6.84 -13.74 -12.56
CA TRP A 576 -6.49 -13.94 -11.16
C TRP A 576 -6.77 -12.65 -10.35
N SER A 577 -6.68 -12.74 -9.02
CA SER A 577 -6.70 -11.54 -8.16
C SER A 577 -5.41 -10.71 -8.34
N ASN A 578 -5.45 -9.39 -8.09
CA ASN A 578 -4.23 -8.58 -8.23
C ASN A 578 -3.17 -9.01 -7.22
N LEU A 579 -3.57 -9.43 -6.02
CA LEU A 579 -2.66 -10.01 -5.02
C LEU A 579 -1.99 -11.31 -5.51
N ALA A 580 -2.67 -12.15 -6.30
CA ALA A 580 -2.07 -13.34 -6.89
C ALA A 580 -1.04 -12.96 -7.98
N TYR A 581 -1.33 -11.97 -8.82
CA TYR A 581 -0.35 -11.43 -9.76
C TYR A 581 0.85 -10.82 -9.04
N GLU A 582 0.62 -10.09 -7.95
CA GLU A 582 1.69 -9.52 -7.12
C GLU A 582 2.54 -10.64 -6.49
N ALA A 583 1.92 -11.69 -5.95
CA ALA A 583 2.61 -12.86 -5.39
C ALA A 583 3.50 -13.53 -6.44
N GLN A 584 2.98 -13.78 -7.64
CA GLN A 584 3.73 -14.38 -8.75
C GLN A 584 4.92 -13.51 -9.16
N LEU A 585 4.73 -12.20 -9.32
CA LEU A 585 5.81 -11.26 -9.64
C LEU A 585 6.87 -11.19 -8.54
N HIS A 586 6.50 -11.37 -7.27
CA HIS A 586 7.47 -11.46 -6.17
C HIS A 586 8.27 -12.76 -6.19
N ILE A 587 7.64 -13.89 -6.53
CA ILE A 587 8.35 -15.16 -6.77
C ILE A 587 9.33 -14.98 -7.92
N THR A 588 8.88 -14.42 -9.06
CA THR A 588 9.74 -14.09 -10.21
C THR A 588 10.91 -13.19 -9.80
N GLN A 589 10.67 -12.14 -9.02
CA GLN A 589 11.73 -11.27 -8.54
C GLN A 589 12.74 -12.02 -7.66
N GLY A 590 12.26 -12.92 -6.79
CA GLY A 590 13.14 -13.78 -6.00
C GLY A 590 14.03 -14.67 -6.87
N TYR A 591 13.46 -15.28 -7.92
CA TYR A 591 14.23 -16.03 -8.92
C TYR A 591 15.28 -15.17 -9.63
N ILE A 592 14.93 -13.95 -10.02
CA ILE A 592 15.86 -13.00 -10.67
C ILE A 592 17.01 -12.61 -9.72
N GLU A 593 16.72 -12.34 -8.45
CA GLU A 593 17.74 -12.00 -7.46
C GLU A 593 18.70 -13.16 -7.16
N GLU A 594 18.24 -14.39 -7.37
CA GLU A 594 19.04 -15.63 -7.34
C GLU A 594 19.73 -15.95 -8.68
N GLY A 595 19.59 -15.11 -9.70
CA GLY A 595 20.20 -15.37 -11.03
C GLY A 595 19.52 -16.50 -11.82
N LEU A 596 18.32 -16.93 -11.43
CA LEU A 596 17.55 -18.01 -12.05
C LEU A 596 16.64 -17.52 -13.19
N THR A 597 17.27 -17.06 -14.27
CA THR A 597 16.59 -16.36 -15.38
C THR A 597 15.60 -17.24 -16.15
N LYS A 598 15.91 -18.53 -16.36
CA LYS A 598 15.02 -19.43 -17.10
C LYS A 598 13.73 -19.70 -16.33
N ALA A 599 13.84 -19.96 -15.03
CA ALA A 599 12.69 -20.15 -14.16
C ALA A 599 11.82 -18.88 -14.12
N ALA A 600 12.46 -17.72 -13.94
CA ALA A 600 11.78 -16.42 -13.96
C ALA A 600 11.06 -16.15 -15.28
N ASN A 601 11.71 -16.40 -16.43
CA ASN A 601 11.14 -16.20 -17.76
C ASN A 601 9.91 -17.07 -18.00
N THR A 602 9.93 -18.35 -17.60
CA THR A 602 8.73 -19.18 -17.74
C THR A 602 7.55 -18.61 -16.95
N LEU A 603 7.78 -18.09 -15.73
CA LEU A 603 6.70 -17.46 -14.96
C LEU A 603 6.21 -16.15 -15.62
N LEU A 604 7.09 -15.40 -16.28
CA LEU A 604 6.72 -14.18 -17.01
C LEU A 604 5.95 -14.48 -18.31
N GLU A 605 6.27 -15.59 -18.98
CA GLU A 605 5.53 -16.11 -20.14
C GLU A 605 4.12 -16.58 -19.71
N GLU A 606 4.01 -17.26 -18.57
CA GLU A 606 2.71 -17.63 -17.98
C GLU A 606 1.82 -16.40 -17.68
N LEU A 607 2.43 -15.27 -17.30
CA LEU A 607 1.72 -14.02 -17.00
C LEU A 607 1.39 -13.16 -18.24
N GLU A 608 2.04 -13.39 -19.38
CA GLU A 608 1.88 -12.61 -20.60
C GLU A 608 0.42 -12.49 -21.10
N PRO A 609 -0.38 -13.58 -21.18
CA PRO A 609 -1.79 -13.46 -21.60
C PRO A 609 -2.66 -12.65 -20.64
N HIS A 610 -2.21 -12.44 -19.40
CA HIS A 610 -2.93 -11.74 -18.34
C HIS A 610 -2.61 -10.23 -18.25
N ILE A 611 -1.63 -9.71 -19.01
CA ILE A 611 -1.20 -8.29 -18.96
C ILE A 611 -2.37 -7.31 -19.12
N LYS A 612 -3.38 -7.66 -19.92
CA LYS A 612 -4.60 -6.85 -20.12
C LYS A 612 -5.36 -6.55 -18.82
N TYR A 613 -5.25 -7.42 -17.82
CA TYR A 613 -5.90 -7.28 -16.51
C TYR A 613 -5.05 -6.55 -15.48
N PHE A 614 -3.77 -6.28 -15.77
CA PHE A 614 -2.87 -5.65 -14.82
C PHE A 614 -3.17 -4.17 -14.63
N SER A 615 -3.01 -3.71 -13.39
CA SER A 615 -2.91 -2.28 -13.08
C SER A 615 -1.59 -1.71 -13.64
N HIS A 616 -1.50 -0.39 -13.85
CA HIS A 616 -0.25 0.26 -14.27
C HIS A 616 0.96 -0.09 -13.38
N LEU A 617 0.76 -0.20 -12.05
CA LEU A 617 1.84 -0.60 -11.14
C LEU A 617 2.26 -2.05 -11.37
N THR A 618 1.30 -2.95 -11.56
CA THR A 618 1.56 -4.37 -11.83
C THR A 618 2.27 -4.54 -13.18
N ARG A 619 1.88 -3.77 -14.21
CA ARG A 619 2.55 -3.73 -15.53
C ARG A 619 3.97 -3.19 -15.43
N ALA A 620 4.17 -2.07 -14.74
CA ALA A 620 5.51 -1.53 -14.53
C ALA A 620 6.43 -2.55 -13.83
N ASN A 621 5.92 -3.26 -12.81
CA ASN A 621 6.68 -4.30 -12.14
C ASN A 621 6.96 -5.51 -13.06
N TYR A 622 6.00 -5.92 -13.88
CA TYR A 622 6.17 -6.98 -14.88
C TYR A 622 7.26 -6.63 -15.90
N TYR A 623 7.23 -5.42 -16.49
CA TYR A 623 8.25 -4.96 -17.41
C TYR A 623 9.62 -4.81 -16.75
N LEU A 624 9.68 -4.38 -15.49
CA LEU A 624 10.92 -4.37 -14.71
C LEU A 624 11.51 -5.77 -14.52
N CYS A 625 10.66 -6.77 -14.25
CA CYS A 625 11.11 -8.16 -14.17
C CYS A 625 11.61 -8.68 -15.52
N LYS A 626 10.89 -8.43 -16.62
CA LYS A 626 11.36 -8.76 -17.99
C LYS A 626 12.69 -8.09 -18.32
N ALA A 627 12.84 -6.79 -18.05
CA ALA A 627 14.08 -6.06 -18.25
C ALA A 627 15.23 -6.69 -17.46
N THR A 628 15.00 -7.05 -16.19
CA THR A 628 16.06 -7.66 -15.37
C THR A 628 16.40 -9.08 -15.85
N CYS A 629 15.44 -9.87 -16.31
CA CYS A 629 15.72 -11.16 -16.94
C CYS A 629 16.56 -11.02 -18.21
N GLU A 630 16.23 -10.08 -19.10
CA GLU A 630 17.01 -9.80 -20.32
C GLU A 630 18.42 -9.31 -19.98
N PHE A 631 18.57 -8.45 -18.95
CA PHE A 631 19.88 -8.04 -18.45
C PHE A 631 20.75 -9.23 -18.03
N LEU A 632 20.16 -10.22 -17.38
CA LEU A 632 20.82 -11.45 -16.90
C LEU A 632 20.88 -12.57 -17.95
N SER A 633 20.29 -12.40 -19.14
CA SER A 633 20.17 -13.44 -20.17
C SER A 633 21.51 -13.80 -20.84
N GLU A 634 21.60 -15.04 -21.33
CA GLU A 634 22.69 -15.58 -22.17
C GLU A 634 22.53 -15.27 -23.66
N ASP A 635 21.40 -14.69 -24.08
CA ASP A 635 21.13 -14.35 -25.48
C ASP A 635 22.17 -13.37 -26.04
N GLU A 636 22.20 -13.21 -27.38
CA GLU A 636 23.08 -12.24 -28.04
C GLU A 636 23.05 -10.88 -27.33
N ARG A 637 24.21 -10.48 -26.77
CA ARG A 637 24.29 -9.42 -25.75
C ARG A 637 23.68 -8.10 -26.20
N GLU A 638 23.93 -7.70 -27.45
CA GLU A 638 23.38 -6.47 -28.04
C GLU A 638 21.85 -6.51 -28.08
N ARG A 639 21.26 -7.63 -28.54
CA ARG A 639 19.80 -7.81 -28.57
C ARG A 639 19.21 -7.83 -27.16
N ALA A 640 19.86 -8.51 -26.21
CA ALA A 640 19.40 -8.59 -24.82
C ALA A 640 19.42 -7.21 -24.13
N ILE A 641 20.47 -6.41 -24.33
CA ILE A 641 20.56 -5.04 -23.80
C ILE A 641 19.52 -4.14 -24.45
N SER A 642 19.36 -4.18 -25.77
CA SER A 642 18.34 -3.37 -26.47
C SER A 642 16.92 -3.70 -25.99
N LYS A 643 16.58 -4.99 -25.83
CA LYS A 643 15.29 -5.41 -25.22
C LYS A 643 15.15 -4.92 -23.78
N CYS A 644 16.21 -5.01 -22.98
CA CYS A 644 16.21 -4.52 -21.61
C CYS A 644 15.89 -3.02 -21.55
N GLU A 645 16.53 -2.20 -22.38
CA GLU A 645 16.24 -0.76 -22.47
C GLU A 645 14.78 -0.49 -22.88
N ASN A 646 14.28 -1.20 -23.90
CA ASN A 646 12.89 -1.07 -24.33
C ASN A 646 11.90 -1.39 -23.20
N PHE A 647 12.13 -2.46 -22.44
CA PHE A 647 11.27 -2.80 -21.30
C PHE A 647 11.38 -1.81 -20.15
N LEU A 648 12.55 -1.19 -19.94
CA LEU A 648 12.71 -0.11 -18.96
C LEU A 648 11.93 1.15 -19.36
N ASP A 649 11.87 1.45 -20.65
CA ASP A 649 11.11 2.58 -21.18
C ASP A 649 9.60 2.32 -21.12
N GLU A 650 9.13 1.10 -21.42
CA GLU A 650 7.73 0.69 -21.19
C GLU A 650 7.34 0.76 -19.71
N ALA A 651 8.21 0.32 -18.79
CA ALA A 651 7.97 0.47 -17.36
C ALA A 651 7.87 1.94 -16.93
N SER A 652 8.71 2.81 -17.50
CA SER A 652 8.69 4.25 -17.24
C SER A 652 7.38 4.88 -17.73
N LYS A 653 6.96 4.54 -18.94
CA LYS A 653 5.71 5.01 -19.55
C LYS A 653 4.48 4.64 -18.70
N GLU A 654 4.41 3.41 -18.19
CA GLU A 654 3.32 2.97 -17.31
C GLU A 654 3.26 3.76 -15.99
N LEU A 655 4.42 4.16 -15.44
CA LEU A 655 4.49 5.02 -14.24
C LEU A 655 4.06 6.47 -14.55
N GLU A 656 4.44 6.99 -15.71
CA GLU A 656 4.05 8.32 -16.19
C GLU A 656 2.54 8.40 -16.47
N GLU A 657 1.98 7.43 -17.20
CA GLU A 657 0.55 7.32 -17.47
C GLU A 657 -0.26 7.24 -16.17
N ARG A 658 0.23 6.48 -15.19
CA ARG A 658 -0.38 6.44 -13.86
C ARG A 658 -0.35 7.82 -13.22
N SER A 659 0.79 8.50 -13.20
CA SER A 659 0.94 9.82 -12.59
C SER A 659 0.02 10.84 -13.26
N LEU A 660 -0.12 10.78 -14.59
CA LEU A 660 -1.05 11.60 -15.36
C LEU A 660 -2.50 11.35 -14.97
N LYS A 661 -2.92 10.09 -14.76
CA LYS A 661 -4.27 9.76 -14.27
C LYS A 661 -4.58 10.40 -12.92
N PHE A 662 -3.66 10.29 -11.96
CA PHE A 662 -3.82 10.92 -10.65
C PHE A 662 -3.84 12.45 -10.73
N PHE A 663 -3.01 13.04 -11.58
CA PHE A 663 -3.03 14.48 -11.83
C PHE A 663 -4.37 14.93 -12.39
N ARG A 664 -4.92 14.20 -13.37
CA ARG A 664 -6.21 14.52 -13.97
C ARG A 664 -7.38 14.47 -12.99
N ILE A 665 -7.37 13.53 -12.06
CA ILE A 665 -8.45 13.38 -11.07
C ILE A 665 -8.29 14.38 -9.90
N GLY A 666 -7.21 15.17 -9.86
CA GLY A 666 -6.90 16.07 -8.74
C GLY A 666 -6.28 15.38 -7.52
N GLU A 667 -5.97 14.08 -7.63
CA GLU A 667 -5.40 13.24 -6.56
C GLU A 667 -3.89 13.01 -6.73
N PHE A 668 -3.16 13.99 -7.29
CA PHE A 668 -1.74 13.90 -7.62
C PHE A 668 -0.84 13.57 -6.41
N SER A 669 -1.26 13.92 -5.20
CA SER A 669 -0.53 13.58 -3.97
C SER A 669 -0.36 12.06 -3.79
N GLN A 670 -1.32 11.25 -4.26
CA GLN A 670 -1.29 9.80 -4.14
C GLN A 670 -0.37 9.12 -5.18
N ALA A 671 -0.09 9.78 -6.30
CA ALA A 671 0.93 9.34 -7.27
C ALA A 671 2.33 9.34 -6.64
N ASN A 672 2.58 10.30 -5.75
CA ASN A 672 3.87 10.50 -5.08
C ASN A 672 4.17 9.52 -3.92
N LEU A 673 3.33 8.51 -3.72
CA LEU A 673 3.42 7.60 -2.57
C LEU A 673 3.83 6.18 -3.00
N SER A 674 4.47 5.45 -2.10
CA SER A 674 4.98 4.08 -2.33
C SER A 674 3.93 3.12 -2.92
N PRO A 675 4.25 2.30 -3.95
CA PRO A 675 5.60 1.95 -4.41
C PRO A 675 6.09 2.70 -5.67
N SER A 676 5.49 3.83 -6.07
CA SER A 676 5.81 4.49 -7.34
C SER A 676 7.30 4.78 -7.52
N PHE A 677 7.92 5.41 -6.52
CA PHE A 677 9.33 5.81 -6.62
C PHE A 677 10.28 4.65 -6.39
N SER A 678 9.84 3.59 -5.73
CA SER A 678 10.61 2.35 -5.62
C SER A 678 10.82 1.70 -6.99
N TYR A 679 9.85 1.81 -7.91
CA TYR A 679 9.99 1.34 -9.29
C TYR A 679 10.88 2.26 -10.12
N TRP A 680 10.75 3.59 -9.97
CA TRP A 680 11.71 4.53 -10.55
C TRP A 680 13.14 4.29 -10.08
N ALA A 681 13.33 4.01 -8.79
CA ALA A 681 14.64 3.70 -8.24
C ALA A 681 15.24 2.44 -8.88
N ARG A 682 14.41 1.41 -9.12
CA ARG A 682 14.80 0.19 -9.86
C ARG A 682 15.16 0.44 -11.30
N ILE A 683 14.39 1.27 -12.01
CA ILE A 683 14.68 1.67 -13.40
C ILE A 683 16.06 2.34 -13.47
N TYR A 684 16.30 3.35 -12.64
CA TYR A 684 17.58 4.08 -12.65
C TYR A 684 18.76 3.18 -12.25
N ALA A 685 18.60 2.33 -11.25
CA ALA A 685 19.66 1.41 -10.85
C ALA A 685 20.00 0.37 -11.93
N LEU A 686 19.00 -0.14 -12.68
CA LEU A 686 19.26 -1.07 -13.78
C LEU A 686 19.92 -0.35 -14.96
N LYS A 687 19.48 0.86 -15.33
CA LYS A 687 20.17 1.70 -16.34
C LYS A 687 21.63 1.97 -15.94
N ALA A 688 21.90 2.21 -14.65
CA ALA A 688 23.26 2.37 -14.14
C ALA A 688 24.09 1.09 -14.29
N ARG A 689 23.53 -0.08 -13.94
CA ARG A 689 24.21 -1.38 -14.11
C ARG A 689 24.56 -1.68 -15.57
N ILE A 690 23.65 -1.39 -16.51
CA ILE A 690 23.92 -1.53 -17.95
C ILE A 690 25.09 -0.61 -18.34
N SER A 691 25.09 0.64 -17.87
CA SER A 691 26.16 1.61 -18.14
C SER A 691 27.52 1.24 -17.52
N VAL A 692 27.53 0.47 -16.44
CA VAL A 692 28.77 -0.02 -15.82
C VAL A 692 29.31 -1.25 -16.54
N PHE A 693 28.49 -2.29 -16.73
CA PHE A 693 28.99 -3.57 -17.26
C PHE A 693 29.01 -3.63 -18.79
N PHE A 694 28.16 -2.86 -19.47
CA PHE A 694 27.93 -2.93 -20.91
C PHE A 694 27.96 -1.55 -21.60
N PRO A 695 28.96 -0.68 -21.33
CA PRO A 695 29.01 0.68 -21.87
C PRO A 695 29.01 0.72 -23.40
N LEU A 696 29.66 -0.26 -24.06
CA LEU A 696 29.79 -0.33 -25.53
C LEU A 696 28.45 -0.44 -26.27
N PHE A 697 27.39 -0.88 -25.59
CA PHE A 697 26.06 -1.05 -26.20
C PHE A 697 25.15 0.16 -26.00
N ILE A 698 25.67 1.22 -25.37
CA ILE A 698 24.93 2.47 -25.10
C ILE A 698 25.48 3.57 -26.02
N GLN A 699 24.61 4.51 -26.43
CA GLN A 699 24.98 5.63 -27.32
C GLN A 699 26.26 6.37 -26.86
N GLU A 700 27.07 6.85 -27.82
CA GLU A 700 28.45 7.33 -27.69
C GLU A 700 28.71 8.44 -26.62
N SER A 701 27.67 9.08 -26.07
CA SER A 701 27.80 10.10 -25.01
C SER A 701 27.75 9.55 -23.56
N VAL A 702 27.63 8.23 -23.39
CA VAL A 702 27.35 7.55 -22.09
C VAL A 702 28.54 6.73 -21.55
N ASN A 703 29.65 6.65 -22.28
CA ASN A 703 30.81 5.84 -21.88
C ASN A 703 31.57 6.33 -20.62
N ASP A 704 31.20 7.48 -20.06
CA ASP A 704 31.79 8.05 -18.84
C ASP A 704 31.12 7.47 -17.58
N LEU A 705 31.93 7.10 -16.57
CA LEU A 705 31.46 6.59 -15.27
C LEU A 705 30.70 7.64 -14.44
N ILE A 706 30.77 8.91 -14.82
CA ILE A 706 29.93 9.97 -14.23
C ILE A 706 28.43 9.72 -14.48
N TYR A 707 28.05 9.16 -15.63
CA TYR A 707 26.65 8.89 -15.94
C TYR A 707 26.00 7.84 -15.01
N PRO A 708 26.56 6.64 -14.79
CA PRO A 708 26.01 5.70 -13.82
C PRO A 708 26.00 6.25 -12.39
N ILE A 709 26.96 7.11 -12.01
CA ILE A 709 26.95 7.79 -10.70
C ILE A 709 25.72 8.71 -10.58
N SER A 710 25.39 9.49 -11.63
CA SER A 710 24.18 10.34 -11.66
C SER A 710 22.89 9.51 -11.58
N LEU A 711 22.81 8.41 -12.34
CA LEU A 711 21.65 7.51 -12.28
C LEU A 711 21.44 6.90 -10.89
N LEU A 712 22.51 6.49 -10.21
CA LEU A 712 22.41 5.95 -8.85
C LEU A 712 22.03 7.03 -7.83
N GLU A 713 22.41 8.30 -8.05
CA GLU A 713 21.92 9.42 -7.24
C GLU A 713 20.40 9.61 -7.39
N LYS A 714 19.88 9.56 -8.62
CA LYS A 714 18.43 9.57 -8.90
C LYS A 714 17.72 8.38 -8.26
N ALA A 715 18.34 7.21 -8.28
CA ALA A 715 17.80 6.01 -7.63
C ALA A 715 17.70 6.19 -6.10
N ARG A 716 18.74 6.74 -5.46
CA ARG A 716 18.75 7.05 -4.02
C ARG A 716 17.66 8.05 -3.66
N ILE A 717 17.53 9.15 -4.38
CA ILE A 717 16.48 10.16 -4.11
C ILE A 717 15.10 9.55 -4.25
N SER A 718 14.87 8.74 -5.29
CA SER A 718 13.58 8.07 -5.50
C SER A 718 13.27 7.09 -4.35
N ALA A 719 14.23 6.28 -3.93
CA ALA A 719 14.06 5.38 -2.79
C ALA A 719 13.81 6.13 -1.47
N ALA A 720 14.46 7.29 -1.29
CA ALA A 720 14.27 8.14 -0.13
C ALA A 720 12.87 8.75 -0.06
N ARG A 721 12.31 9.16 -1.20
CA ARG A 721 10.94 9.70 -1.28
C ARG A 721 9.88 8.69 -0.85
N ASP A 722 10.10 7.40 -1.12
CA ASP A 722 9.21 6.30 -0.70
C ASP A 722 9.47 5.84 0.74
N GLY A 723 10.51 6.32 1.40
CA GLY A 723 10.92 5.84 2.72
C GLY A 723 11.44 4.40 2.71
N ASN A 724 12.02 3.95 1.59
CA ASN A 724 12.60 2.60 1.46
C ASN A 724 14.10 2.64 1.79
N SER A 725 14.42 2.45 3.08
CA SER A 725 15.79 2.45 3.61
C SER A 725 16.66 1.35 2.99
N ASP A 726 16.09 0.18 2.72
CA ASP A 726 16.83 -0.98 2.19
C ASP A 726 17.31 -0.73 0.77
N TYR A 727 16.39 -0.29 -0.09
CA TYR A 727 16.73 0.00 -1.47
C TYR A 727 17.66 1.21 -1.56
N TYR A 728 17.44 2.23 -0.72
CA TYR A 728 18.36 3.36 -0.63
C TYR A 728 19.77 2.91 -0.24
N ALA A 729 19.92 2.05 0.77
CA ALA A 729 21.22 1.53 1.19
C ALA A 729 21.91 0.75 0.05
N LYS A 730 21.18 -0.11 -0.66
CA LYS A 730 21.69 -0.82 -1.84
C LYS A 730 22.17 0.14 -2.93
N ALA A 731 21.36 1.13 -3.31
CA ALA A 731 21.73 2.10 -4.33
C ALA A 731 22.94 2.96 -3.90
N THR A 732 23.03 3.30 -2.62
CA THR A 732 24.15 4.05 -2.01
C THR A 732 25.44 3.25 -2.03
N LEU A 733 25.39 1.96 -1.66
CA LEU A 733 26.53 1.06 -1.79
C LEU A 733 26.94 0.92 -3.26
N SER A 734 25.97 0.78 -4.17
CA SER A 734 26.27 0.71 -5.60
C SER A 734 26.96 1.96 -6.14
N GLN A 735 26.54 3.13 -5.67
CA GLN A 735 27.15 4.40 -6.06
C GLN A 735 28.59 4.51 -5.54
N SER A 736 28.87 3.97 -4.35
CA SER A 736 30.19 4.05 -3.72
C SER A 736 31.28 3.35 -4.55
N TRP A 737 31.03 2.15 -5.07
CA TRP A 737 32.02 1.47 -5.89
C TRP A 737 32.12 2.04 -7.32
N CYS A 738 31.06 2.67 -7.85
CA CYS A 738 31.16 3.45 -9.09
C CYS A 738 32.11 4.65 -8.94
N TYR A 739 32.07 5.35 -7.79
CA TYR A 739 33.07 6.38 -7.46
C TYR A 739 34.49 5.81 -7.38
N LEU A 740 34.67 4.64 -6.76
CA LEU A 740 35.98 3.98 -6.69
C LEU A 740 36.51 3.60 -8.08
N MET A 741 35.66 3.10 -8.97
CA MET A 741 36.04 2.85 -10.36
C MET A 741 36.42 4.17 -11.08
N GLN A 742 35.62 5.22 -10.91
CA GLN A 742 35.90 6.54 -11.50
C GLN A 742 37.27 7.07 -11.05
N ALA A 743 37.64 6.82 -9.80
CA ALA A 743 38.94 7.23 -9.25
C ALA A 743 40.15 6.60 -9.97
N TYR A 744 39.99 5.40 -10.56
CA TYR A 744 41.09 4.64 -11.18
C TYR A 744 41.08 4.64 -12.71
N ILE A 745 39.89 4.56 -13.33
CA ILE A 745 39.75 4.43 -14.79
C ILE A 745 39.04 5.62 -15.45
N GLY A 746 38.46 6.53 -14.66
CA GLY A 746 37.75 7.69 -15.17
C GLY A 746 38.67 8.68 -15.89
N LYS A 747 38.11 9.41 -16.87
CA LYS A 747 38.79 10.59 -17.43
C LYS A 747 38.87 11.64 -16.31
N THR A 748 40.09 12.02 -15.93
CA THR A 748 40.32 13.08 -14.93
C THR A 748 39.67 14.37 -15.40
N ARG A 749 38.56 14.75 -14.76
CA ARG A 749 38.03 16.11 -14.79
C ARG A 749 38.51 16.79 -13.50
N GLU A 750 39.14 17.94 -13.64
CA GLU A 750 39.56 18.77 -12.49
C GLU A 750 38.35 19.05 -11.57
N GLY A 751 38.56 19.02 -10.24
CA GLY A 751 37.50 19.32 -9.25
C GLY A 751 36.91 18.09 -8.53
N GLU A 752 35.57 17.98 -8.45
CA GLU A 752 34.89 17.00 -7.57
C GLU A 752 35.07 15.53 -7.96
N PHE A 753 35.56 15.23 -9.17
CA PHE A 753 35.80 13.86 -9.66
C PHE A 753 37.28 13.46 -9.67
N GLU A 754 38.14 14.20 -8.97
CA GLU A 754 39.51 13.77 -8.69
C GLU A 754 39.55 12.48 -7.85
N GLN A 755 40.67 11.75 -7.94
CA GLN A 755 40.83 10.45 -7.30
C GLN A 755 40.59 10.51 -5.77
N SER A 756 41.19 11.49 -5.09
CA SER A 756 41.01 11.70 -3.64
C SER A 756 39.56 12.00 -3.27
N ASN A 757 38.90 12.88 -4.03
CA ASN A 757 37.51 13.26 -3.83
C ASN A 757 36.54 12.10 -4.06
N CYS A 758 36.79 11.27 -5.09
CA CYS A 758 36.01 10.06 -5.36
C CYS A 758 36.11 9.04 -4.21
N ILE A 759 37.31 8.82 -3.66
CA ILE A 759 37.50 7.93 -2.51
C ILE A 759 36.81 8.50 -1.25
N GLU A 760 36.88 9.81 -1.02
CA GLU A 760 36.17 10.47 0.08
C GLU A 760 34.64 10.32 -0.06
N TRP A 761 34.11 10.48 -1.28
CA TRP A 761 32.70 10.24 -1.59
C TRP A 761 32.30 8.79 -1.29
N ALA A 762 33.08 7.81 -1.77
CA ALA A 762 32.81 6.40 -1.52
C ALA A 762 32.76 6.08 -0.01
N ARG A 763 33.73 6.60 0.77
CA ARG A 763 33.77 6.43 2.24
C ARG A 763 32.52 6.99 2.91
N ARG A 764 32.13 8.23 2.59
CA ARG A 764 30.92 8.88 3.12
C ARG A 764 29.65 8.10 2.81
N LEU A 765 29.52 7.58 1.59
CA LEU A 765 28.37 6.81 1.15
C LEU A 765 28.26 5.46 1.88
N ILE A 766 29.38 4.75 2.07
CA ILE A 766 29.42 3.47 2.80
C ILE A 766 29.01 3.66 4.26
N ASP A 767 29.57 4.67 4.94
CA ASP A 767 29.24 4.97 6.33
C ASP A 767 27.74 5.30 6.48
N HIS A 768 27.19 6.05 5.53
CA HIS A 768 25.77 6.39 5.53
C HIS A 768 24.85 5.19 5.25
N ALA A 769 25.22 4.33 4.31
CA ALA A 769 24.46 3.12 3.99
C ALA A 769 24.35 2.18 5.20
N LEU A 770 25.41 2.07 6.02
CA LEU A 770 25.40 1.27 7.26
C LEU A 770 24.30 1.75 8.22
N LEU A 771 24.20 3.06 8.43
CA LEU A 771 23.19 3.65 9.31
C LEU A 771 21.76 3.36 8.82
N CYS A 772 21.56 3.35 7.50
CA CYS A 772 20.27 3.06 6.88
C CYS A 772 19.89 1.59 6.99
N TYR A 773 20.86 0.69 6.88
CA TYR A 773 20.65 -0.76 6.96
C TYR A 773 20.44 -1.27 8.40
N SER A 774 20.86 -0.51 9.40
CA SER A 774 20.82 -0.91 10.82
C SER A 774 19.45 -1.42 11.29
N GLU A 775 18.34 -0.76 10.91
CA GLU A 775 16.99 -1.14 11.33
C GLU A 775 16.57 -2.49 10.74
N THR A 776 16.89 -2.72 9.46
CA THR A 776 16.55 -3.95 8.75
C THR A 776 17.36 -5.13 9.24
N SER A 777 18.65 -4.90 9.50
CA SER A 777 19.53 -5.86 10.14
C SER A 777 19.00 -6.28 11.52
N GLN A 778 18.61 -5.30 12.35
CA GLN A 778 18.05 -5.56 13.67
C GLN A 778 16.74 -6.37 13.58
N LYS A 779 15.85 -6.04 12.63
CA LYS A 779 14.61 -6.79 12.39
C LYS A 779 14.89 -8.24 11.96
N ALA A 780 15.80 -8.45 11.01
CA ALA A 780 16.18 -9.78 10.56
C ALA A 780 16.77 -10.63 11.68
N TYR A 781 17.59 -10.03 12.55
CA TYR A 781 18.15 -10.68 13.72
C TYR A 781 17.09 -10.98 14.80
N GLN A 782 16.17 -10.06 15.07
CA GLN A 782 15.04 -10.30 15.99
C GLN A 782 14.13 -11.42 15.50
N ASP A 783 13.85 -11.48 14.21
CA ASP A 783 13.04 -12.54 13.62
C ASP A 783 13.76 -13.89 13.71
N TYR A 784 15.07 -13.91 13.47
CA TYR A 784 15.89 -15.09 13.73
C TYR A 784 15.78 -15.56 15.19
N LEU A 785 15.88 -14.64 16.15
CA LEU A 785 15.79 -14.96 17.58
C LEU A 785 14.39 -15.43 18.04
N LYS A 786 13.31 -14.92 17.44
CA LYS A 786 11.94 -15.35 17.79
C LYS A 786 11.69 -16.82 17.46
N ASP A 787 12.30 -17.29 16.38
CA ASP A 787 12.21 -18.68 15.92
C ASP A 787 13.25 -19.58 16.65
N VAL A 788 14.17 -18.99 17.43
CA VAL A 788 15.01 -19.70 18.42
C VAL A 788 14.22 -19.78 19.74
N VAL A 789 13.42 -20.81 19.93
CA VAL A 789 12.71 -21.05 21.20
C VAL A 789 13.73 -21.30 22.33
N PHE A 790 13.64 -20.55 23.44
CA PHE A 790 14.47 -20.76 24.64
C PHE A 790 14.25 -22.18 25.21
N TYR A 791 15.30 -23.00 25.15
CA TYR A 791 15.35 -24.40 25.57
C TYR A 791 15.30 -24.54 27.10
N ASN A 792 14.26 -25.19 27.63
CA ASN A 792 14.28 -25.68 29.03
C ASN A 792 14.06 -27.19 29.16
N ASN A 793 13.75 -27.93 28.08
CA ASN A 793 13.51 -29.37 28.16
C ASN A 793 14.36 -30.15 27.15
N GLU A 794 15.19 -31.06 27.65
CA GLU A 794 16.21 -31.88 26.94
C GLU A 794 15.65 -32.93 25.96
N GLN A 795 14.37 -32.89 25.57
CA GLN A 795 13.72 -33.95 24.78
C GLN A 795 13.30 -33.58 23.34
N ASP A 796 13.59 -32.37 22.86
CA ASP A 796 13.11 -31.89 21.54
C ASP A 796 14.26 -31.42 20.62
N ILE A 797 15.27 -32.27 20.41
CA ILE A 797 16.48 -31.91 19.64
C ILE A 797 16.23 -31.81 18.12
N ASP A 798 15.13 -32.39 17.60
CA ASP A 798 14.78 -32.40 16.15
C ASP A 798 13.42 -31.75 15.83
N ARG A 799 13.16 -30.53 16.31
CA ARG A 799 11.98 -29.79 15.82
C ARG A 799 12.25 -29.18 14.44
N MET A 800 11.68 -29.84 13.45
CA MET A 800 11.59 -29.44 12.05
C MET A 800 10.34 -28.58 11.83
N GLU A 801 10.49 -27.37 11.27
CA GLU A 801 9.35 -26.52 10.92
C GLU A 801 8.87 -26.83 9.49
N ARG A 802 7.55 -27.03 9.32
CA ARG A 802 6.92 -27.26 8.01
C ARG A 802 6.42 -25.95 7.41
N PHE A 803 6.89 -25.65 6.20
CA PHE A 803 6.45 -24.53 5.38
C PHE A 803 5.87 -25.03 4.07
N GLY A 804 4.56 -25.27 4.05
CA GLY A 804 3.94 -25.98 2.93
C GLY A 804 4.48 -27.42 2.87
N ASP A 805 5.09 -27.77 1.75
CA ASP A 805 5.66 -29.11 1.51
C ASP A 805 7.13 -29.22 1.93
N ILE A 806 7.75 -28.11 2.32
CA ILE A 806 9.18 -28.02 2.65
C ILE A 806 9.38 -28.05 4.16
N ILE A 807 10.38 -28.78 4.60
CA ILE A 807 10.76 -28.94 5.99
C ILE A 807 12.09 -28.20 6.24
N VAL A 808 12.13 -27.32 7.25
CA VAL A 808 13.32 -26.53 7.60
C VAL A 808 13.74 -26.81 9.04
N PRO A 809 15.02 -27.14 9.31
CA PRO A 809 15.51 -27.37 10.66
C PRO A 809 15.57 -26.07 11.46
N SER A 810 15.25 -26.11 12.76
CA SER A 810 15.33 -24.96 13.67
C SER A 810 16.71 -24.29 13.64
N PRO A 811 16.82 -22.95 13.72
CA PRO A 811 18.10 -22.25 13.62
C PRO A 811 19.00 -22.50 14.83
N PRO A 812 20.33 -22.58 14.67
CA PRO A 812 21.26 -22.74 15.79
C PRO A 812 21.38 -21.45 16.61
N LEU A 813 21.67 -21.55 17.91
CA LEU A 813 21.99 -20.42 18.77
C LEU A 813 23.32 -19.77 18.35
N LEU A 814 23.36 -18.44 18.25
CA LEU A 814 24.56 -17.68 17.90
C LEU A 814 25.24 -17.14 19.15
N HIS A 815 26.50 -17.52 19.39
CA HIS A 815 27.32 -17.00 20.47
C HIS A 815 28.47 -16.13 19.89
N PRO A 816 28.37 -14.78 19.96
CA PRO A 816 29.41 -13.90 19.45
C PRO A 816 30.66 -13.95 20.33
N VAL A 817 31.82 -14.20 19.73
CA VAL A 817 33.12 -14.22 20.41
C VAL A 817 33.88 -12.93 20.10
N PHE A 818 34.35 -12.23 21.14
CA PHE A 818 35.16 -11.02 21.03
C PHE A 818 36.65 -11.39 21.05
N ASN A 819 37.42 -10.86 20.08
CA ASN A 819 38.86 -11.07 19.90
C ASN A 819 39.29 -12.53 19.62
N MET A 820 39.06 -13.00 18.39
CA MET A 820 39.99 -13.95 17.76
C MET A 820 41.12 -13.17 17.09
N THR A 821 41.92 -12.42 17.85
CA THR A 821 43.17 -11.90 17.31
C THR A 821 44.10 -13.07 17.06
N SER A 822 44.34 -13.32 15.78
CA SER A 822 45.54 -13.95 15.21
C SER A 822 46.70 -14.06 16.20
N GLY A 823 47.02 -15.27 16.68
CA GLY A 823 48.32 -15.49 17.33
C GLY A 823 48.41 -16.41 18.55
N HIS A 824 47.38 -17.12 18.99
CA HIS A 824 47.60 -18.21 19.95
C HIS A 824 47.63 -19.57 19.25
N LYS A 825 48.85 -20.12 19.20
CA LYS A 825 49.17 -21.52 18.95
C LYS A 825 48.48 -22.39 20.02
N ASP A 826 47.25 -22.80 19.76
CA ASP A 826 46.74 -24.03 20.38
C ASP A 826 47.25 -25.21 19.56
N ASN A 827 48.53 -25.54 19.79
CA ASN A 827 49.20 -26.74 19.28
C ASN A 827 48.71 -28.04 19.96
N GLU A 828 47.56 -28.02 20.65
CA GLU A 828 46.95 -29.20 21.29
C GLU A 828 45.48 -29.40 20.91
N ARG A 829 45.06 -28.95 19.71
CA ARG A 829 43.85 -29.49 19.05
C ARG A 829 44.25 -30.32 17.84
N THR A 830 44.98 -31.40 18.11
CA THR A 830 45.17 -32.51 17.19
C THR A 830 43.83 -33.24 16.96
N ASN A 831 43.44 -33.31 15.70
CA ASN A 831 42.75 -34.46 15.09
C ASN A 831 41.29 -34.80 15.44
N ASN A 832 40.48 -33.86 15.94
CA ASN A 832 39.04 -34.01 15.83
C ASN A 832 38.44 -32.93 14.92
N GLU A 833 37.79 -33.38 13.86
CA GLU A 833 36.94 -32.65 12.93
C GLU A 833 35.69 -32.08 13.63
N GLU A 834 35.87 -31.29 14.68
CA GLU A 834 34.76 -30.62 15.35
C GLU A 834 34.34 -29.41 14.52
N THR A 835 33.29 -29.63 13.72
CA THR A 835 32.43 -28.60 13.15
C THR A 835 32.21 -27.49 14.17
N ALA A 836 32.36 -26.22 13.77
CA ALA A 836 32.08 -25.04 14.60
C ALA A 836 30.65 -24.98 15.22
N LEU A 837 29.79 -25.92 14.82
CA LEU A 837 28.52 -26.24 15.45
C LEU A 837 28.73 -27.29 16.54
N ASN A 838 28.51 -26.92 17.80
CA ASN A 838 28.39 -27.89 18.87
C ASN A 838 27.04 -28.62 18.74
N LYS A 839 27.04 -29.80 18.09
CA LYS A 839 25.83 -30.57 17.75
C LYS A 839 24.98 -30.95 18.96
N SER A 840 25.56 -31.09 20.15
CA SER A 840 24.81 -31.42 21.37
C SER A 840 24.01 -30.24 21.92
N ASN A 841 24.47 -29.00 21.71
CA ASN A 841 23.84 -27.79 22.24
C ASN A 841 23.24 -26.88 21.15
N MET A 842 23.38 -27.22 19.87
CA MET A 842 22.96 -26.40 18.72
C MET A 842 23.52 -24.95 18.78
N VAL A 843 24.75 -24.76 19.29
CA VAL A 843 25.40 -23.43 19.40
C VAL A 843 26.51 -23.29 18.35
N ILE A 844 26.55 -22.13 17.68
CA ILE A 844 27.64 -21.70 16.78
C ILE A 844 28.37 -20.52 17.40
N ASN A 845 29.69 -20.67 17.55
CA ASN A 845 30.58 -19.57 17.91
C ASN A 845 30.93 -18.75 16.66
N ILE A 846 30.63 -17.45 16.66
CA ILE A 846 30.87 -16.56 15.51
C ILE A 846 31.74 -15.38 15.93
N ASP A 847 32.74 -15.01 15.13
CA ASP A 847 33.51 -13.77 15.32
C ASP A 847 32.56 -12.58 15.30
N SER A 848 32.57 -11.79 16.38
CA SER A 848 31.72 -10.60 16.55
C SER A 848 31.78 -9.64 15.36
N PHE A 849 32.93 -9.50 14.70
CA PHE A 849 33.11 -8.64 13.52
C PHE A 849 32.17 -9.01 12.35
N LEU A 850 31.77 -10.28 12.27
CA LEU A 850 30.93 -10.77 11.19
C LEU A 850 29.44 -10.45 11.38
N ILE A 851 29.05 -10.07 12.60
CA ILE A 851 27.67 -9.73 12.96
C ILE A 851 27.59 -8.26 13.42
N LYS A 852 28.69 -7.63 13.80
CA LYS A 852 28.72 -6.29 14.39
C LYS A 852 29.90 -5.47 13.87
N ILE A 853 29.63 -4.24 13.41
CA ILE A 853 30.63 -3.32 12.88
C ILE A 853 30.52 -1.96 13.59
N HIS A 854 31.67 -1.35 13.92
CA HIS A 854 31.72 0.01 14.43
C HIS A 854 31.54 1.03 13.30
N CYS A 855 30.52 1.90 13.43
CA CYS A 855 30.30 3.01 12.53
C CYS A 855 31.21 4.19 12.91
N SER A 856 32.19 4.50 12.05
CA SER A 856 33.14 5.62 12.19
C SER A 856 32.46 6.97 12.44
N SER A 857 31.35 7.25 11.76
CA SER A 857 30.67 8.55 11.79
C SER A 857 29.85 8.80 13.06
N THR A 858 29.41 7.76 13.76
CA THR A 858 28.55 7.87 14.95
C THR A 858 29.15 7.26 16.22
N GLY A 859 30.24 6.50 16.09
CA GLY A 859 30.85 5.74 17.18
C GLY A 859 30.01 4.54 17.66
N LYS A 860 28.85 4.28 17.05
CA LYS A 860 27.93 3.20 17.46
C LYS A 860 28.29 1.88 16.79
N VAL A 861 28.09 0.78 17.52
CA VAL A 861 28.10 -0.58 16.94
C VAL A 861 26.79 -0.81 16.22
N VAL A 862 26.86 -1.23 14.96
CA VAL A 862 25.71 -1.56 14.12
C VAL A 862 25.73 -3.05 13.83
N ASP A 863 24.60 -3.72 14.05
CA ASP A 863 24.42 -5.11 13.68
C ASP A 863 24.40 -5.24 12.14
N LEU A 864 25.02 -6.29 11.62
CA LEU A 864 25.14 -6.58 10.19
C LEU A 864 24.67 -8.02 9.93
N PHE A 865 23.36 -8.22 9.94
CA PHE A 865 22.71 -9.53 9.80
C PHE A 865 21.67 -9.53 8.67
N GLY A 866 21.56 -10.66 7.96
CA GLY A 866 20.70 -10.81 6.79
C GLY A 866 21.47 -10.73 5.46
N GLN A 867 20.83 -11.13 4.36
CA GLN A 867 21.52 -11.36 3.09
C GLN A 867 22.11 -10.09 2.44
N HIS A 868 21.56 -8.91 2.75
CA HIS A 868 22.04 -7.64 2.21
C HIS A 868 23.32 -7.11 2.85
N SER A 869 23.75 -7.71 3.95
CA SER A 869 25.08 -7.48 4.52
C SER A 869 26.21 -7.79 3.52
N SER A 870 26.00 -8.72 2.58
CA SER A 870 26.96 -9.04 1.52
C SER A 870 27.36 -7.81 0.69
N SER A 871 26.40 -6.98 0.28
CA SER A 871 26.68 -5.76 -0.48
C SER A 871 27.49 -4.73 0.32
N TYR A 872 27.29 -4.70 1.64
CA TYR A 872 28.05 -3.86 2.55
C TYR A 872 29.50 -4.34 2.64
N PHE A 873 29.70 -5.63 2.91
CA PHE A 873 31.03 -6.25 2.95
C PHE A 873 31.80 -6.07 1.63
N PHE A 874 31.13 -6.23 0.49
CA PHE A 874 31.73 -5.95 -0.81
C PHE A 874 32.24 -4.51 -0.92
N SER A 875 31.42 -3.53 -0.53
CA SER A 875 31.78 -2.11 -0.64
C SER A 875 32.92 -1.73 0.32
N CYS A 876 32.94 -2.29 1.53
CA CYS A 876 34.06 -2.15 2.46
C CYS A 876 35.36 -2.74 1.92
N GLY A 877 35.30 -3.95 1.34
CA GLY A 877 36.44 -4.58 0.68
C GLY A 877 36.97 -3.73 -0.47
N MET A 878 36.08 -3.21 -1.31
CA MET A 878 36.43 -2.30 -2.41
C MET A 878 37.11 -1.02 -1.93
N LEU A 879 36.57 -0.38 -0.88
CA LEU A 879 37.16 0.83 -0.30
C LEU A 879 38.57 0.54 0.24
N LYS A 880 38.75 -0.54 1.03
CA LYS A 880 40.05 -0.93 1.59
C LYS A 880 41.08 -1.26 0.51
N LEU A 881 40.65 -1.88 -0.59
CA LEU A 881 41.51 -2.19 -1.71
C LEU A 881 41.92 -0.95 -2.51
N CYS A 882 41.01 0.04 -2.65
CA CYS A 882 41.20 1.24 -3.48
C CYS A 882 41.72 2.48 -2.73
N ASP A 883 41.82 2.46 -1.40
CA ASP A 883 42.22 3.64 -0.62
C ASP A 883 43.65 4.09 -0.94
N ASN A 884 43.91 5.40 -0.87
CA ASN A 884 45.20 5.98 -1.25
C ASN A 884 46.18 5.99 -0.07
N TYR A 885 47.29 5.27 -0.22
CA TYR A 885 48.32 5.10 0.80
C TYR A 885 49.62 5.80 0.40
N SER A 886 49.59 7.14 0.35
CA SER A 886 50.74 7.93 -0.09
C SER A 886 51.97 7.77 0.81
N ASN A 887 51.79 7.37 2.07
CA ASN A 887 52.82 7.30 3.11
C ASN A 887 52.90 5.94 3.84
N ALA A 888 52.19 4.90 3.38
CA ALA A 888 52.19 3.59 4.07
C ALA A 888 53.35 2.72 3.59
N SER A 889 53.90 1.90 4.48
CA SER A 889 54.89 0.88 4.09
C SER A 889 54.24 -0.24 3.26
N ASP A 890 55.03 -0.97 2.48
CA ASP A 890 54.54 -2.11 1.69
C ASP A 890 53.86 -3.17 2.58
N ASP A 891 54.35 -3.40 3.80
CA ASP A 891 53.75 -4.31 4.78
C ASP A 891 52.38 -3.83 5.27
N GLU A 892 52.21 -2.52 5.51
CA GLU A 892 50.92 -1.95 5.89
C GLU A 892 49.91 -2.05 4.74
N ILE A 893 50.34 -1.87 3.50
CA ILE A 893 49.50 -2.04 2.31
C ILE A 893 49.03 -3.50 2.21
N ILE A 894 49.94 -4.46 2.43
CA ILE A 894 49.61 -5.89 2.41
C ILE A 894 48.61 -6.26 3.51
N GLU A 895 48.79 -5.78 4.74
CA GLU A 895 47.83 -6.04 5.84
C GLU A 895 46.43 -5.50 5.50
N ARG A 896 46.33 -4.34 4.84
CA ARG A 896 45.04 -3.81 4.38
C ARG A 896 44.45 -4.62 3.22
N ILE A 897 45.27 -5.19 2.34
CA ILE A 897 44.79 -6.10 1.29
C ILE A 897 44.28 -7.41 1.92
N LYS A 898 44.90 -7.91 2.99
CA LYS A 898 44.38 -9.05 3.76
C LYS A 898 43.05 -8.72 4.44
N GLU A 899 42.89 -7.50 4.95
CA GLU A 899 41.61 -7.02 5.50
C GLU A 899 40.53 -6.94 4.40
N ALA A 900 40.87 -6.41 3.22
CA ALA A 900 39.98 -6.39 2.06
C ALA A 900 39.59 -7.81 1.62
N ASN A 901 40.54 -8.74 1.61
CA ASN A 901 40.30 -10.15 1.33
C ASN A 901 39.31 -10.77 2.34
N LYS A 902 39.47 -10.50 3.65
CA LYS A 902 38.51 -10.94 4.68
C LYS A 902 37.09 -10.46 4.35
N PHE A 903 36.93 -9.19 3.96
CA PHE A 903 35.64 -8.62 3.56
C PHE A 903 35.04 -9.32 2.32
N PHE A 904 35.84 -9.57 1.28
CA PHE A 904 35.36 -10.24 0.07
C PHE A 904 34.97 -11.71 0.33
N VAL A 905 35.70 -12.43 1.17
CA VAL A 905 35.34 -13.80 1.59
C VAL A 905 34.03 -13.80 2.38
N CYS A 906 33.79 -12.80 3.25
CA CYS A 906 32.52 -12.64 3.97
C CYS A 906 31.35 -12.35 3.02
N CYS A 907 31.56 -11.44 2.06
CA CYS A 907 30.59 -11.16 1.00
C CYS A 907 30.23 -12.44 0.25
N TRP A 908 31.23 -13.18 -0.24
CA TRP A 908 31.04 -14.42 -0.97
C TRP A 908 30.26 -15.45 -0.14
N ALA A 909 30.67 -15.73 1.10
CA ALA A 909 30.05 -16.76 1.93
C ALA A 909 28.56 -16.47 2.25
N ILE A 910 28.22 -15.22 2.55
CA ILE A 910 26.83 -14.81 2.82
C ILE A 910 25.99 -14.83 1.54
N ALA A 911 26.57 -14.37 0.44
CA ALA A 911 25.89 -14.20 -0.83
C ALA A 911 25.72 -15.49 -1.64
N GLU A 912 26.49 -16.56 -1.33
CA GLU A 912 26.39 -17.91 -1.93
C GLU A 912 25.52 -18.87 -1.07
N GLY A 913 25.47 -18.67 0.25
CA GLY A 913 24.73 -19.53 1.17
C GLY A 913 25.28 -20.96 1.27
N GLY A 914 24.71 -21.75 2.19
CA GLY A 914 25.21 -23.08 2.54
C GLY A 914 24.12 -24.02 2.99
N ALA A 915 23.15 -24.33 2.14
CA ALA A 915 22.23 -25.45 2.34
C ALA A 915 21.89 -26.14 1.03
N TYR A 916 21.40 -27.38 1.11
CA TYR A 916 20.87 -28.14 -0.03
C TYR A 916 19.51 -28.74 0.34
N LEU A 917 18.66 -28.96 -0.67
CA LEU A 917 17.39 -29.65 -0.47
C LEU A 917 17.63 -31.14 -0.64
N ASN A 918 17.22 -31.93 0.35
CA ASN A 918 17.06 -33.36 0.20
C ASN A 918 15.68 -33.62 -0.42
N GLU A 919 15.64 -33.96 -1.72
CA GLU A 919 14.40 -34.13 -2.49
C GLU A 919 13.55 -35.31 -2.02
N GLU A 920 14.16 -36.34 -1.43
CA GLU A 920 13.43 -37.51 -0.93
C GLU A 920 12.55 -37.17 0.29
N THR A 921 13.04 -36.27 1.14
CA THR A 921 12.38 -35.88 2.40
C THR A 921 11.77 -34.48 2.35
N ASN A 922 12.00 -33.74 1.27
CA ASN A 922 11.74 -32.30 1.15
C ASN A 922 12.30 -31.48 2.33
N THR A 923 13.43 -31.93 2.91
CA THR A 923 14.10 -31.24 4.02
C THR A 923 15.26 -30.38 3.51
N ILE A 924 15.40 -29.16 4.03
CA ILE A 924 16.57 -28.32 3.74
C ILE A 924 17.67 -28.62 4.77
N GLU A 925 18.81 -29.15 4.31
CA GLU A 925 19.94 -29.50 5.17
C GLU A 925 21.04 -28.41 5.14
N ARG A 926 21.48 -27.96 6.31
CA ARG A 926 22.52 -26.92 6.44
C ARG A 926 23.92 -27.50 6.25
N ASN A 927 24.73 -26.80 5.46
CA ASN A 927 26.10 -27.15 5.13
C ASN A 927 27.08 -26.10 5.71
N PHE A 928 27.84 -26.53 6.72
CA PHE A 928 28.90 -25.74 7.36
C PHE A 928 30.31 -26.14 6.88
N LYS A 929 30.45 -26.79 5.71
CA LYS A 929 31.77 -27.16 5.17
C LYS A 929 32.63 -25.93 4.89
N LYS A 930 33.92 -26.02 5.21
CA LYS A 930 34.93 -24.97 4.98
C LYS A 930 35.05 -24.63 3.50
N LEU A 931 35.12 -23.34 3.17
CA LEU A 931 35.46 -22.88 1.82
C LEU A 931 36.99 -23.01 1.61
N PRO A 932 37.47 -23.17 0.36
CA PRO A 932 38.91 -23.20 0.06
C PRO A 932 39.66 -21.95 0.56
N SER A 933 38.95 -20.82 0.64
CA SER A 933 39.46 -19.52 1.09
C SER A 933 39.19 -19.21 2.57
N ASP A 934 38.65 -20.16 3.33
CA ASP A 934 38.19 -19.89 4.70
C ASP A 934 39.33 -19.94 5.74
N ASN A 935 40.15 -18.89 5.74
CA ASN A 935 41.16 -18.65 6.77
C ASN A 935 40.62 -17.88 7.98
N TYR A 936 39.35 -17.46 7.96
CA TYR A 936 38.78 -16.50 8.93
C TYR A 936 37.55 -17.02 9.69
N GLY A 937 37.17 -18.29 9.53
CA GLY A 937 36.01 -18.91 10.19
C GLY A 937 34.67 -18.52 9.59
N VAL A 938 34.64 -18.04 8.34
CA VAL A 938 33.47 -17.53 7.63
C VAL A 938 32.49 -18.64 7.24
N SER A 939 32.94 -19.89 7.13
CA SER A 939 32.06 -21.06 6.85
C SER A 939 30.96 -21.26 7.89
N THR A 940 31.13 -20.75 9.11
CA THR A 940 30.12 -20.76 10.18
C THR A 940 28.86 -19.98 9.82
N ILE A 941 29.02 -18.89 9.07
CA ILE A 941 27.93 -18.00 8.67
C ILE A 941 27.23 -18.51 7.43
N ARG A 942 27.98 -19.18 6.55
CA ARG A 942 27.46 -19.72 5.29
C ARG A 942 26.24 -20.63 5.52
N GLY A 943 26.30 -21.51 6.52
CA GLY A 943 25.21 -22.44 6.84
C GLY A 943 23.96 -21.78 7.46
N LEU A 944 24.02 -20.50 7.85
CA LEU A 944 22.85 -19.74 8.33
C LEU A 944 21.92 -19.33 7.19
N TYR A 945 22.45 -19.20 5.98
CA TYR A 945 21.70 -18.74 4.80
C TYR A 945 21.41 -19.93 3.89
N LEU A 946 20.13 -20.27 3.75
CA LEU A 946 19.71 -21.53 3.12
C LEU A 946 19.95 -21.56 1.60
N HIS A 947 19.94 -20.44 0.90
CA HIS A 947 20.46 -20.34 -0.46
C HIS A 947 20.52 -18.86 -0.87
N ARG A 948 21.51 -18.49 -1.67
CA ARG A 948 21.37 -17.52 -2.77
C ARG A 948 22.63 -17.55 -3.60
N ILE A 949 22.60 -17.51 -4.92
CA ILE A 949 23.78 -17.16 -5.71
C ILE A 949 23.41 -15.87 -6.43
N SER A 950 23.98 -14.77 -5.98
CA SER A 950 23.70 -13.43 -6.52
C SER A 950 24.94 -12.89 -7.22
N GLU A 951 24.77 -11.93 -8.14
CA GLU A 951 25.89 -11.26 -8.84
C GLU A 951 27.01 -10.81 -7.89
N ILE A 952 26.66 -10.38 -6.67
CA ILE A 952 27.63 -9.92 -5.67
C ILE A 952 28.50 -11.05 -5.10
N ALA A 953 28.01 -12.29 -5.11
CA ALA A 953 28.80 -13.46 -4.73
C ALA A 953 29.95 -13.68 -5.72
N ASP A 954 29.66 -13.59 -7.02
CA ASP A 954 30.66 -13.78 -8.07
C ASP A 954 31.66 -12.63 -8.11
N LEU A 955 31.20 -11.39 -7.94
CA LEU A 955 32.09 -10.24 -7.75
C LEU A 955 32.98 -10.42 -6.51
N GLY A 956 32.43 -10.91 -5.39
CA GLY A 956 33.21 -11.23 -4.18
C GLY A 956 34.32 -12.25 -4.45
N LYS A 957 34.04 -13.33 -5.21
CA LYS A 957 35.05 -14.32 -5.62
C LYS A 957 36.16 -13.69 -6.45
N VAL A 958 35.80 -12.92 -7.47
CA VAL A 958 36.78 -12.26 -8.36
C VAL A 958 37.72 -11.36 -7.56
N PHE A 959 37.19 -10.53 -6.67
CA PHE A 959 38.03 -9.61 -5.90
C PHE A 959 38.81 -10.30 -4.76
N THR A 960 38.35 -11.45 -4.25
CA THR A 960 39.15 -12.34 -3.39
C THR A 960 40.40 -12.81 -4.14
N VAL A 961 40.23 -13.28 -5.37
CA VAL A 961 41.35 -13.74 -6.21
C VAL A 961 42.28 -12.59 -6.58
N VAL A 962 41.75 -11.41 -6.91
CA VAL A 962 42.57 -10.21 -7.15
C VAL A 962 43.45 -9.89 -5.94
N CYS A 963 42.89 -9.92 -4.72
CA CYS A 963 43.67 -9.69 -3.49
C CYS A 963 44.78 -10.73 -3.33
N LYS A 964 44.48 -12.02 -3.53
CA LYS A 964 45.47 -13.11 -3.45
C LYS A 964 46.58 -12.98 -4.51
N CYS A 965 46.24 -12.63 -5.74
CA CYS A 965 47.21 -12.37 -6.80
C CYS A 965 48.16 -11.22 -6.42
N ILE A 966 47.63 -10.11 -5.88
CA ILE A 966 48.47 -8.99 -5.43
C ILE A 966 49.39 -9.44 -4.29
N ILE A 967 48.87 -10.13 -3.27
CA ILE A 967 49.66 -10.63 -2.13
C ILE A 967 50.75 -11.59 -2.60
N SER A 968 50.39 -12.57 -3.45
CA SER A 968 51.33 -13.58 -3.95
C SER A 968 52.44 -12.99 -4.83
N LYS A 969 52.18 -11.90 -5.56
CA LYS A 969 53.24 -11.18 -6.30
C LYS A 969 54.16 -10.38 -5.41
N CYS A 970 53.63 -9.85 -4.32
CA CYS A 970 54.33 -8.90 -3.46
C CYS A 970 55.04 -9.55 -2.26
N GLN A 971 54.74 -10.82 -1.94
CA GLN A 971 55.38 -11.57 -0.86
C GLN A 971 56.12 -12.82 -1.39
N PRO A 972 57.41 -13.03 -1.07
CA PRO A 972 58.14 -14.25 -1.41
C PRO A 972 57.82 -15.43 -0.46
N PRO A 973 58.10 -16.67 -0.90
CA PRO A 973 57.10 -17.54 -1.49
C PRO A 973 56.06 -18.02 -0.47
N THR A 974 54.80 -17.66 -0.66
CA THR A 974 53.69 -18.49 -0.15
C THR A 974 53.61 -19.74 -1.03
N ASN A 975 53.56 -20.95 -0.45
CA ASN A 975 53.40 -22.25 -1.14
C ASN A 975 52.09 -22.39 -1.97
N GLN A 976 51.41 -21.29 -2.30
CA GLN A 976 50.19 -21.28 -3.10
C GLN A 976 50.54 -21.15 -4.57
N ASN A 977 50.13 -22.15 -5.36
CA ASN A 977 50.27 -22.15 -6.81
C ASN A 977 49.39 -21.05 -7.42
N TRP A 978 49.95 -20.27 -8.36
CA TRP A 978 49.24 -19.18 -9.04
C TRP A 978 48.00 -19.67 -9.80
N ASP A 979 48.10 -20.85 -10.42
CA ASP A 979 46.98 -21.49 -11.10
C ASP A 979 45.87 -21.93 -10.14
N ASP A 980 46.20 -22.34 -8.92
CA ASP A 980 45.21 -22.71 -7.90
C ASP A 980 44.43 -21.47 -7.45
N ILE A 981 45.11 -20.32 -7.28
CA ILE A 981 44.50 -19.03 -6.92
C ILE A 981 43.52 -18.58 -8.01
N ILE A 982 43.93 -18.61 -9.27
CA ILE A 982 43.08 -18.22 -10.41
C ILE A 982 41.93 -19.22 -10.61
N GLY A 983 42.20 -20.50 -10.36
CA GLY A 983 41.22 -21.59 -10.39
C GLY A 983 40.05 -21.40 -9.42
N GLU A 984 40.16 -20.51 -8.42
CA GLU A 984 39.05 -20.20 -7.51
C GLU A 984 37.90 -19.41 -8.17
N ILE A 985 38.16 -18.66 -9.26
CA ILE A 985 37.10 -17.95 -10.01
C ILE A 985 36.18 -18.95 -10.72
N PHE A 986 36.79 -19.98 -11.31
CA PHE A 986 36.10 -21.08 -11.97
C PHE A 986 36.60 -22.40 -11.36
N PRO A 987 36.15 -22.77 -10.14
CA PRO A 987 36.58 -24.02 -9.53
C PRO A 987 36.26 -25.13 -10.50
N HIS A 988 37.32 -25.79 -11.00
CA HIS A 988 37.34 -26.68 -12.15
C HIS A 988 36.02 -27.43 -12.37
N GLU A 989 35.56 -27.50 -13.62
CA GLU A 989 34.43 -28.31 -14.12
C GLU A 989 34.41 -29.78 -13.64
N LYS A 990 35.45 -30.25 -12.93
CA LYS A 990 35.64 -31.65 -12.52
C LYS A 990 35.79 -31.90 -11.01
N GLY A 991 35.73 -30.91 -10.11
CA GLY A 991 36.08 -31.11 -8.70
C GLY A 991 34.99 -30.77 -7.69
N VAL A 992 34.22 -31.77 -7.24
CA VAL A 992 33.32 -31.83 -6.04
C VAL A 992 32.18 -30.80 -5.93
N ILE A 993 32.34 -29.60 -6.47
CA ILE A 993 31.33 -28.54 -6.51
C ILE A 993 30.39 -28.72 -7.73
N SER A 994 30.84 -29.39 -8.81
CA SER A 994 29.97 -29.73 -9.94
C SER A 994 28.82 -30.65 -9.54
N LYS A 995 29.08 -31.67 -8.70
CA LYS A 995 28.03 -32.59 -8.23
C LYS A 995 26.96 -31.92 -7.35
N ILE A 996 27.36 -30.98 -6.47
CA ILE A 996 26.41 -30.23 -5.62
C ILE A 996 25.64 -29.20 -6.44
N ARG A 997 26.26 -28.63 -7.48
CA ARG A 997 25.60 -27.69 -8.41
C ARG A 997 24.59 -28.39 -9.31
N ASP A 998 24.86 -29.61 -9.78
CA ASP A 998 23.95 -30.35 -10.65
C ASP A 998 22.62 -30.67 -9.95
N GLU A 999 22.64 -31.13 -8.68
CA GLU A 999 21.41 -31.39 -7.88
C GLU A 999 20.62 -30.10 -7.57
N GLN A 1000 21.30 -28.97 -7.34
CA GLN A 1000 20.64 -27.67 -7.12
C GLN A 1000 20.06 -27.04 -8.41
N LEU A 1001 20.71 -27.28 -9.57
CA LEU A 1001 20.33 -26.75 -10.89
C LEU A 1001 19.31 -27.65 -11.63
N GLU A 1002 19.23 -28.94 -11.32
CA GLU A 1002 18.23 -29.87 -11.89
C GLU A 1002 16.80 -29.35 -11.67
N TYR A 1003 16.56 -28.71 -10.53
CA TYR A 1003 15.29 -28.04 -10.21
C TYR A 1003 14.98 -26.82 -11.11
N ALA A 1004 15.98 -26.14 -11.66
CA ALA A 1004 15.86 -24.85 -12.35
C ALA A 1004 15.59 -24.96 -13.86
N LYS A 1005 14.70 -25.87 -14.28
CA LYS A 1005 14.22 -26.00 -15.68
C LYS A 1005 15.36 -25.97 -16.72
N LYS A 1006 16.42 -26.76 -16.53
CA LYS A 1006 17.60 -26.87 -17.44
C LYS A 1006 18.49 -25.61 -17.49
N GLN A 1007 18.55 -24.83 -16.41
CA GLN A 1007 19.58 -23.81 -16.26
C GLN A 1007 20.95 -24.48 -16.05
N LYS A 1008 21.96 -24.04 -16.81
CA LYS A 1008 23.31 -24.62 -16.72
C LYS A 1008 24.22 -23.87 -15.75
N HIS A 1009 24.03 -22.55 -15.61
CA HIS A 1009 24.88 -21.68 -14.81
C HIS A 1009 24.08 -20.50 -14.25
N TYR A 1010 24.54 -19.91 -13.15
CA TYR A 1010 24.03 -18.66 -12.58
C TYR A 1010 24.79 -17.45 -13.14
N ASN A 1011 24.17 -16.26 -13.16
CA ASN A 1011 24.80 -14.96 -13.47
C ASN A 1011 25.70 -14.93 -14.72
N THR A 1012 25.22 -15.53 -15.81
CA THR A 1012 26.00 -15.77 -17.02
C THR A 1012 26.31 -14.52 -17.83
N HIS A 1013 25.59 -13.42 -17.60
CA HIS A 1013 25.82 -12.13 -18.24
C HIS A 1013 27.23 -11.59 -17.98
N LEU A 1014 27.87 -11.92 -16.85
CA LEU A 1014 29.24 -11.51 -16.53
C LEU A 1014 30.32 -12.54 -16.89
N LYS A 1015 29.94 -13.71 -17.40
CA LYS A 1015 30.89 -14.83 -17.64
C LYS A 1015 32.09 -14.41 -18.49
N ARG A 1016 31.85 -13.76 -19.64
CA ARG A 1016 32.92 -13.28 -20.53
C ARG A 1016 33.83 -12.25 -19.86
N HIS A 1017 33.27 -11.38 -19.02
CA HIS A 1017 34.05 -10.41 -18.26
C HIS A 1017 35.01 -11.11 -17.30
N PHE A 1018 34.54 -12.16 -16.62
CA PHE A 1018 35.36 -12.95 -15.70
C PHE A 1018 36.41 -13.78 -16.43
N GLU A 1019 36.10 -14.34 -17.61
CA GLU A 1019 37.09 -15.01 -18.47
C GLU A 1019 38.21 -14.06 -18.88
N HIS A 1020 37.89 -12.85 -19.34
CA HIS A 1020 38.89 -11.83 -19.68
C HIS A 1020 39.71 -11.37 -18.47
N ILE A 1021 39.10 -11.29 -17.28
CA ILE A 1021 39.82 -10.99 -16.03
C ILE A 1021 40.80 -12.11 -15.70
N VAL A 1022 40.39 -13.38 -15.85
CA VAL A 1022 41.28 -14.54 -15.63
C VAL A 1022 42.46 -14.52 -16.59
N GLU A 1023 42.23 -14.29 -17.89
CA GLU A 1023 43.29 -14.16 -18.89
C GLU A 1023 44.26 -13.02 -18.54
N TYR A 1024 43.72 -11.88 -18.09
CA TYR A 1024 44.53 -10.76 -17.64
C TYR A 1024 45.38 -11.09 -16.40
N LEU A 1025 44.80 -11.74 -15.38
CA LEU A 1025 45.52 -12.12 -14.17
C LEU A 1025 46.62 -13.15 -14.46
N ARG A 1026 46.41 -14.08 -15.41
CA ARG A 1026 47.46 -14.97 -15.93
C ARG A 1026 48.58 -14.18 -16.60
N SER A 1027 48.25 -13.19 -17.43
CA SER A 1027 49.28 -12.34 -18.07
C SER A 1027 50.14 -11.57 -17.07
N CYS A 1028 49.55 -11.20 -15.92
CA CYS A 1028 50.26 -10.51 -14.83
C CYS A 1028 51.25 -11.41 -14.09
N GLU A 1029 51.22 -12.73 -14.30
CA GLU A 1029 52.19 -13.64 -13.69
C GLU A 1029 53.61 -13.33 -14.15
N SER A 1030 53.77 -13.01 -15.43
CA SER A 1030 55.07 -12.73 -16.06
C SER A 1030 55.57 -11.28 -15.83
N LYS A 1031 54.73 -10.39 -15.28
CA LYS A 1031 55.05 -8.97 -15.10
C LYS A 1031 55.81 -8.71 -13.81
N THR A 1032 56.78 -7.80 -13.88
CA THR A 1032 57.50 -7.27 -12.72
C THR A 1032 56.96 -5.89 -12.36
N PHE A 1033 56.83 -5.61 -11.06
CA PHE A 1033 56.31 -4.34 -10.55
C PHE A 1033 57.34 -3.70 -9.61
N GLU A 1034 57.46 -2.37 -9.66
CA GLU A 1034 58.42 -1.60 -8.87
C GLU A 1034 58.07 -1.52 -7.38
N SER A 1035 56.78 -1.61 -7.03
CA SER A 1035 56.27 -1.54 -5.64
C SER A 1035 54.93 -2.25 -5.52
N VAL A 1036 54.52 -2.58 -4.29
CA VAL A 1036 53.19 -3.14 -3.98
C VAL A 1036 52.09 -2.17 -4.43
N GLN A 1037 52.33 -0.87 -4.26
CA GLN A 1037 51.42 0.19 -4.69
C GLN A 1037 51.22 0.21 -6.21
N SER A 1038 52.30 0.06 -6.99
CA SER A 1038 52.22 0.00 -8.46
C SER A 1038 51.53 -1.27 -8.93
N CYS A 1039 51.89 -2.43 -8.35
CA CYS A 1039 51.26 -3.72 -8.61
C CYS A 1039 49.74 -3.65 -8.40
N ARG A 1040 49.33 -3.16 -7.22
CA ARG A 1040 47.92 -2.96 -6.87
C ARG A 1040 47.20 -2.07 -7.88
N LYS A 1041 47.78 -0.91 -8.23
CA LYS A 1041 47.16 0.05 -9.15
C LYS A 1041 46.98 -0.55 -10.56
N GLU A 1042 47.99 -1.20 -11.10
CA GLU A 1042 47.92 -1.78 -12.44
C GLU A 1042 46.92 -2.95 -12.50
N ILE A 1043 46.97 -3.85 -11.52
CA ILE A 1043 46.01 -4.96 -11.44
C ILE A 1043 44.58 -4.42 -11.32
N LEU A 1044 44.32 -3.44 -10.45
CA LEU A 1044 42.99 -2.82 -10.30
C LEU A 1044 42.48 -2.17 -11.57
N ILE A 1045 43.30 -1.36 -12.24
CA ILE A 1045 42.93 -0.71 -13.51
C ILE A 1045 42.57 -1.76 -14.56
N GLY A 1046 43.39 -2.80 -14.67
CA GLY A 1046 43.11 -3.92 -15.58
C GLY A 1046 41.80 -4.61 -15.23
N THR A 1047 41.59 -5.01 -13.97
CA THR A 1047 40.35 -5.65 -13.54
C THR A 1047 39.12 -4.79 -13.81
N PHE A 1048 39.15 -3.48 -13.51
CA PHE A 1048 38.01 -2.59 -13.77
C PHE A 1048 37.69 -2.41 -15.26
N ARG A 1049 38.71 -2.31 -16.12
CA ARG A 1049 38.49 -2.23 -17.58
C ARG A 1049 37.81 -3.49 -18.12
N ARG A 1050 38.34 -4.68 -17.78
CA ARG A 1050 37.74 -5.95 -18.23
C ARG A 1050 36.33 -6.16 -17.64
N LEU A 1051 36.09 -5.72 -16.39
CA LEU A 1051 34.75 -5.76 -15.79
C LEU A 1051 33.74 -4.91 -16.58
N ARG A 1052 34.19 -3.82 -17.22
CA ARG A 1052 33.38 -2.99 -18.12
C ARG A 1052 33.34 -3.50 -19.57
N GLY A 1053 34.07 -4.56 -19.89
CA GLY A 1053 34.19 -5.08 -21.25
C GLY A 1053 35.15 -4.29 -22.15
N GLU A 1054 36.09 -3.54 -21.56
CA GLU A 1054 37.14 -2.74 -22.24
C GLU A 1054 38.48 -3.45 -22.40
#